data_AF-A0A4T0HMT8-F1
#
_entry.id   AF-A0A4T0HMT8-F1
#
_cell.length_a   1.000
_cell.length_b   1.000
_cell.length_c   1.000
_cell.angle_alpha   90.00
_cell.angle_beta   90.00
_cell.angle_gamma   90.00
#
_symmetry.space_group_name_H-M   'P 1'
#
loop_
_entity.id
_entity.type
_entity.pdbx_description
1 polymer ?
#
loop_
_entity_poly.entity_id
_entity_poly.type
_entity_poly.pdbx_seq_one_letter_code
_entity_poly.pdbx_strand_id
1 'polypeptide(L)'
;MALSLTNNRIEIWIMVNNSFVKALSLEGHEDWVRALSFANFPSDNGDNLVLASGSQDGYIRLWNITTHLDNKPNLQVNLDKSTLNSALLDDFERKMQESDATTSSLSTKSHVFTDQNTSKQYKLNFEALLLGHDSWITGLHWHPVQWESDSKYIQPQYLLSASADKSMILWAPQSDGMWMNERRFGEFGTGGLGFFGGLFSPNGKEVFAHGLNGSFHRWVHTPEMGLWQPELAITGHPKPVKDVVWDPNHQFFLSASLDQSTRLHGPWKRNGVESWHELNRPQSHGYDMQALAFIGGDSSQIASAADEKIVRTFEAPKGWIRSAKKLGVIDDNVDEESRPLGASLPPQSLSNRLVKNDEHPDELKLKEEDKDWSLSHSYGTQLAKPPVEEQLVTSLWPESNKLFGHGYELFSIAAAHHSNLLATACKAQSAKHAVVRITDAIKGMHYGNPLEGHTLTITSIQFSPDDKMILSVSRDRTWRLFEKASDKEEYIAVAANKSHGRIIWDCQFSNCGNAFVTASRDKTVRVWCRSAGSKDNSSWDAVCVLKFDEAATAVSMSGKLLAVGLENGLIEIYEKNGLSKAKPIASAIALGTRQISNMSGREVYIAAAQRTPIASINGGLATLSAPQLGVVAVKKALEKSNVPASAVEELYFGQVLQAGCGQSPARQVVLGAGLPDTVDATTVNKVCASGMKAINLAAQSIRLGEKDVVVAGGMESMSNAPYLLPRQKAPVGHFQASDAIMTDGLWDVYNNIHMGGCAESAAKKFDITREDQDNYAIESYRRSADAWKTGRFDNEIAEVVVKTRKGDIIVKEDEEYKKILLDKVPSLRPAFQKENGTVTPANASTLNDGASALILVSKEKAEELGIKPIAKLIASADAAMAPIDFPIAPTKALPIALQKANVEVKDIAKFELNEAFSSVAKIGEKALGLDLAKVNVNGGAVSLGHPIGNSGSRIVVSLIHQLTTGEKGAAAICNGGGAATALVLERL
;
A
#
# COMPACT_ATOMS: atom_id res chain seq x y z
N MET A 1 -26.92 -1.99 13.38
CA MET A 1 -25.82 -2.69 12.68
C MET A 1 -26.29 -4.10 12.35
N ALA A 2 -25.93 -4.63 11.19
CA ALA A 2 -26.14 -6.04 10.83
C ALA A 2 -24.78 -6.68 10.59
N LEU A 3 -24.60 -7.92 11.05
CA LEU A 3 -23.38 -8.71 10.89
C LEU A 3 -23.75 -10.07 10.35
N SER A 4 -23.03 -10.53 9.32
CA SER A 4 -23.05 -11.93 8.92
C SER A 4 -21.78 -12.62 9.42
N LEU A 5 -21.93 -13.88 9.83
CA LEU A 5 -20.80 -14.74 10.19
C LEU A 5 -20.53 -15.72 9.04
N THR A 6 -19.55 -16.62 9.18
CA THR A 6 -19.33 -17.75 8.25
C THR A 6 -20.41 -18.83 8.42
N ASN A 7 -21.67 -18.41 8.44
CA ASN A 7 -22.86 -19.24 8.56
C ASN A 7 -24.03 -18.56 7.84
N ASN A 8 -25.19 -19.19 7.88
CA ASN A 8 -26.40 -18.75 7.21
C ASN A 8 -27.25 -17.74 8.01
N ARG A 9 -26.68 -17.13 9.07
CA ARG A 9 -27.41 -16.24 9.98
C ARG A 9 -26.94 -14.80 9.84
N ILE A 10 -27.87 -13.88 10.09
CA ILE A 10 -27.59 -12.45 10.17
C ILE A 10 -27.90 -11.99 11.58
N GLU A 11 -26.92 -11.44 12.27
CA GLU A 11 -27.10 -10.89 13.60
C GLU A 11 -27.38 -9.38 13.50
N ILE A 12 -28.47 -8.94 14.12
CA ILE A 12 -28.78 -7.52 14.25
C ILE A 12 -28.35 -7.04 15.63
N TRP A 13 -27.60 -5.94 15.63
CA TRP A 13 -27.02 -5.32 16.81
C TRP A 13 -27.49 -3.87 16.92
N ILE A 14 -27.88 -3.47 18.13
CA ILE A 14 -28.35 -2.12 18.46
C ILE A 14 -27.30 -1.44 19.33
N MET A 15 -27.10 -0.14 19.12
CA MET A 15 -26.22 0.66 19.95
C MET A 15 -26.96 1.07 21.23
N VAL A 16 -26.49 0.57 22.38
CA VAL A 16 -27.00 0.88 23.72
C VAL A 16 -25.85 1.46 24.53
N ASN A 17 -25.99 2.69 25.03
CA ASN A 17 -24.93 3.38 25.81
C ASN A 17 -23.54 3.29 25.14
N ASN A 18 -23.44 3.60 23.85
CA ASN A 18 -22.22 3.53 23.03
C ASN A 18 -21.57 2.13 22.91
N SER A 19 -22.29 1.06 23.24
CA SER A 19 -21.89 -0.33 23.00
C SER A 19 -22.90 -1.03 22.12
N PHE A 20 -22.46 -1.90 21.21
CA PHE A 20 -23.39 -2.73 20.44
C PHE A 20 -23.82 -3.95 21.27
N VAL A 21 -25.13 -4.13 21.40
CA VAL A 21 -25.75 -5.30 22.03
C VAL A 21 -26.54 -6.06 20.97
N LYS A 22 -26.39 -7.39 20.96
CA LYS A 22 -27.11 -8.26 20.04
C LYS A 22 -28.60 -8.20 20.35
N ALA A 23 -29.40 -7.84 19.36
CA ALA A 23 -30.85 -7.71 19.48
C ALA A 23 -31.57 -8.97 19.00
N LEU A 24 -31.22 -9.48 17.83
CA LEU A 24 -31.83 -10.68 17.25
C LEU A 24 -30.89 -11.37 16.26
N SER A 25 -31.26 -12.59 15.88
CA SER A 25 -30.62 -13.36 14.81
C SER A 25 -31.68 -13.70 13.78
N LEU A 26 -31.46 -13.33 12.52
CA LEU A 26 -32.29 -13.70 11.38
C LEU A 26 -31.77 -15.01 10.80
N GLU A 27 -32.71 -15.83 10.36
CA GLU A 27 -32.50 -17.11 9.70
C GLU A 27 -33.27 -17.08 8.37
N GLY A 28 -32.78 -17.81 7.37
CA GLY A 28 -33.48 -17.91 6.09
C GLY A 28 -32.58 -18.16 4.89
N HIS A 29 -31.28 -17.85 5.00
CA HIS A 29 -30.27 -18.31 4.04
C HIS A 29 -29.92 -19.79 4.28
N GLU A 30 -29.41 -20.45 3.25
CA GLU A 30 -28.95 -21.84 3.34
C GLU A 30 -27.43 -21.96 3.44
N ASP A 31 -26.72 -20.88 3.11
CA ASP A 31 -25.26 -20.82 3.14
C ASP A 31 -24.77 -19.43 3.59
N TRP A 32 -23.45 -19.22 3.61
CA TRP A 32 -22.76 -18.06 4.13
C TRP A 32 -23.27 -16.75 3.53
N VAL A 33 -23.72 -15.85 4.40
CA VAL A 33 -24.13 -14.51 3.98
C VAL A 33 -22.88 -13.64 3.76
N ARG A 34 -22.62 -13.28 2.51
CA ARG A 34 -21.39 -12.56 2.09
C ARG A 34 -21.58 -11.06 1.98
N ALA A 35 -22.81 -10.61 1.74
CA ALA A 35 -23.09 -9.20 1.49
C ALA A 35 -24.31 -8.74 2.29
N LEU A 36 -24.20 -7.58 2.91
CA LEU A 36 -25.25 -6.91 3.67
C LEU A 36 -25.26 -5.42 3.30
N SER A 37 -26.44 -4.84 3.08
CA SER A 37 -26.57 -3.43 2.70
C SER A 37 -27.87 -2.83 3.24
N PHE A 38 -27.78 -1.67 3.91
CA PHE A 38 -28.95 -0.94 4.43
C PHE A 38 -29.34 0.23 3.50
N ALA A 39 -30.65 0.48 3.37
CA ALA A 39 -31.21 1.69 2.79
C ALA A 39 -32.33 2.24 3.67
N ASN A 40 -32.48 3.57 3.72
CA ASN A 40 -33.59 4.21 4.43
C ASN A 40 -34.50 4.91 3.42
N PHE A 41 -35.75 4.47 3.36
CA PHE A 41 -36.79 5.08 2.53
C PHE A 41 -37.73 5.89 3.44
N PRO A 42 -37.71 7.22 3.38
CA PRO A 42 -38.62 8.04 4.18
C PRO A 42 -40.08 7.75 3.82
N SER A 43 -40.96 7.58 4.81
CA SER A 43 -42.40 7.40 4.60
C SER A 43 -43.21 8.31 5.53
N ASP A 44 -44.47 8.59 5.17
CA ASP A 44 -45.37 9.45 5.97
C ASP A 44 -45.63 8.93 7.40
N ASN A 45 -45.34 7.65 7.67
CA ASN A 45 -45.51 6.99 8.97
C ASN A 45 -44.19 6.80 9.75
N GLY A 46 -43.06 7.32 9.26
CA GLY A 46 -41.72 7.17 9.85
C GLY A 46 -40.67 6.64 8.87
N ASP A 47 -39.43 6.47 9.34
CA ASP A 47 -38.33 5.89 8.55
C ASP A 47 -38.59 4.39 8.27
N ASN A 48 -38.56 4.00 6.99
CA ASN A 48 -38.67 2.60 6.54
C ASN A 48 -37.27 2.08 6.16
N LEU A 49 -36.63 1.37 7.09
CA LEU A 49 -35.26 0.89 6.93
C LEU A 49 -35.27 -0.52 6.31
N VAL A 50 -34.65 -0.70 5.15
CA VAL A 50 -34.58 -1.99 4.45
C VAL A 50 -33.15 -2.52 4.49
N LEU A 51 -32.99 -3.79 4.88
CA LEU A 51 -31.74 -4.54 4.82
C LEU A 51 -31.81 -5.52 3.65
N ALA A 52 -30.85 -5.44 2.73
CA ALA A 52 -30.61 -6.48 1.74
C ALA A 52 -29.51 -7.43 2.22
N SER A 53 -29.71 -8.73 2.05
CA SER A 53 -28.71 -9.76 2.37
C SER A 53 -28.51 -10.75 1.22
N GLY A 54 -27.25 -11.02 0.87
CA GLY A 54 -26.86 -11.89 -0.24
C GLY A 54 -25.92 -13.00 0.23
N SER A 55 -26.12 -14.22 -0.26
CA SER A 55 -25.44 -15.41 0.24
C SER A 55 -24.84 -16.27 -0.88
N GLN A 56 -24.04 -17.25 -0.47
CA GLN A 56 -23.54 -18.32 -1.32
C GLN A 56 -24.63 -19.25 -1.85
N ASP A 57 -25.83 -19.21 -1.26
CA ASP A 57 -27.03 -19.86 -1.81
C ASP A 57 -27.50 -19.24 -3.15
N GLY A 58 -26.89 -18.14 -3.60
CA GLY A 58 -27.20 -17.46 -4.86
C GLY A 58 -28.40 -16.52 -4.78
N TYR A 59 -29.00 -16.36 -3.60
CA TYR A 59 -30.24 -15.61 -3.41
C TYR A 59 -30.03 -14.33 -2.60
N ILE A 60 -30.88 -13.33 -2.87
CA ILE A 60 -30.92 -12.06 -2.14
C ILE A 60 -32.23 -11.98 -1.39
N ARG A 61 -32.18 -11.57 -0.13
CA ARG A 61 -33.36 -11.40 0.74
C ARG A 61 -33.46 -9.95 1.19
N LEU A 62 -34.66 -9.39 1.12
CA LEU A 62 -34.97 -8.06 1.61
C LEU A 62 -35.73 -8.16 2.94
N TRP A 63 -35.27 -7.41 3.94
CA TRP A 63 -35.82 -7.37 5.27
C TRP A 63 -36.23 -5.94 5.62
N ASN A 64 -37.53 -5.74 5.83
CA ASN A 64 -38.06 -4.42 6.16
C ASN A 64 -38.13 -4.20 7.68
N ILE A 65 -37.65 -3.06 8.17
CA ILE A 65 -37.64 -2.66 9.57
C ILE A 65 -38.49 -1.40 9.73
N THR A 66 -39.56 -1.52 10.53
CA THR A 66 -40.55 -0.45 10.78
C THR A 66 -40.73 -0.19 12.27
N THR A 67 -41.11 1.03 12.65
CA THR A 67 -41.45 1.35 14.04
C THR A 67 -42.78 0.73 14.44
N HIS A 68 -42.81 0.04 15.58
CA HIS A 68 -44.02 -0.57 16.14
C HIS A 68 -44.78 0.47 16.99
N LEU A 69 -45.94 0.93 16.52
CA LEU A 69 -46.85 1.79 17.27
C LEU A 69 -47.89 0.91 17.99
N ASP A 70 -47.77 0.76 19.32
CA ASP A 70 -48.79 0.10 20.14
C ASP A 70 -50.08 0.93 20.14
N ASN A 71 -51.06 0.54 19.32
CA ASN A 71 -52.50 0.73 19.59
C ASN A 71 -53.36 0.05 18.49
N LYS A 72 -53.50 -1.28 18.57
CA LYS A 72 -54.75 -2.04 18.28
C LYS A 72 -54.51 -3.54 18.50
N PRO A 73 -55.49 -4.29 19.05
CA PRO A 73 -55.37 -5.73 19.23
C PRO A 73 -55.28 -6.46 17.88
N ASN A 74 -54.49 -7.52 17.86
CA ASN A 74 -54.18 -8.41 16.72
C ASN A 74 -55.38 -8.63 15.77
N LEU A 75 -55.32 -8.00 14.59
CA LEU A 75 -55.96 -8.54 13.39
C LEU A 75 -55.00 -9.57 12.79
N GLN A 76 -55.33 -10.85 12.91
CA GLN A 76 -54.75 -11.87 12.05
C GLN A 76 -55.11 -11.53 10.61
N VAL A 77 -54.17 -10.97 9.86
CA VAL A 77 -54.24 -10.93 8.40
C VAL A 77 -53.84 -12.33 7.92
N ASN A 78 -54.83 -13.15 7.59
CA ASN A 78 -54.60 -14.31 6.74
C ASN A 78 -54.19 -13.78 5.36
N LEU A 79 -52.91 -13.90 5.02
CA LEU A 79 -52.44 -13.75 3.64
C LEU A 79 -53.04 -14.90 2.83
N ASP A 80 -53.87 -14.54 1.86
CA ASP A 80 -54.51 -15.48 0.95
C ASP A 80 -53.42 -16.09 0.04
N LYS A 81 -53.26 -17.42 0.08
CA LYS A 81 -52.24 -18.19 -0.67
C LYS A 81 -52.45 -18.18 -2.20
N SER A 82 -53.34 -17.33 -2.71
CA SER A 82 -53.76 -17.27 -4.11
C SER A 82 -52.98 -16.26 -4.96
N THR A 83 -52.07 -15.47 -4.37
CA THR A 83 -51.31 -14.39 -5.07
C THR A 83 -49.85 -14.73 -5.37
N LEU A 84 -49.36 -15.91 -4.97
CA LEU A 84 -48.06 -16.42 -5.38
C LEU A 84 -48.27 -17.44 -6.51
N ASN A 85 -47.58 -17.24 -7.64
CA ASN A 85 -47.55 -18.21 -8.74
C ASN A 85 -47.10 -19.57 -8.19
N SER A 86 -48.05 -20.48 -7.98
CA SER A 86 -47.81 -21.79 -7.36
C SER A 86 -46.75 -22.59 -8.11
N ALA A 87 -46.63 -22.41 -9.42
CA ALA A 87 -45.66 -23.13 -10.24
C ALA A 87 -44.18 -22.87 -9.89
N LEU A 88 -43.82 -21.68 -9.40
CA LEU A 88 -42.44 -21.35 -9.01
C LEU A 88 -42.13 -21.81 -7.58
N LEU A 89 -43.12 -21.77 -6.69
CA LEU A 89 -43.00 -22.37 -5.36
C LEU A 89 -42.94 -23.90 -5.45
N ASP A 90 -43.70 -24.51 -6.35
CA ASP A 90 -43.70 -25.95 -6.58
C ASP A 90 -42.36 -26.43 -7.18
N ASP A 91 -41.75 -25.64 -8.09
CA ASP A 91 -40.42 -25.95 -8.63
C ASP A 91 -39.30 -25.76 -7.59
N PHE A 92 -39.46 -24.80 -6.67
CA PHE A 92 -38.60 -24.60 -5.51
C PHE A 92 -38.74 -25.73 -4.49
N GLU A 93 -39.96 -26.13 -4.11
CA GLU A 93 -40.21 -27.26 -3.22
C GLU A 93 -39.72 -28.59 -3.81
N ARG A 94 -39.83 -28.77 -5.14
CA ARG A 94 -39.31 -29.93 -5.84
C ARG A 94 -37.78 -30.00 -5.80
N LYS A 95 -37.09 -28.87 -6.01
CA LYS A 95 -35.61 -28.81 -5.89
C LYS A 95 -35.12 -28.99 -4.45
N MET A 96 -35.89 -28.54 -3.45
CA MET A 96 -35.59 -28.80 -2.03
C MET A 96 -35.83 -30.26 -1.62
N GLN A 97 -36.77 -30.98 -2.25
CA GLN A 97 -37.03 -32.39 -1.98
C GLN A 97 -36.00 -33.34 -2.59
N GLU A 98 -35.26 -32.92 -3.62
CA GLU A 98 -34.18 -33.72 -4.23
C GLU A 98 -32.85 -33.66 -3.47
N SER A 99 -32.71 -32.74 -2.51
CA SER A 99 -31.58 -32.69 -1.56
C SER A 99 -31.96 -33.33 -0.22
N ASP A 100 -31.35 -34.46 0.12
CA ASP A 100 -31.58 -35.19 1.37
C ASP A 100 -31.45 -34.29 2.62
N ALA A 101 -32.60 -34.02 3.24
CA ALA A 101 -32.86 -33.72 4.65
C ALA A 101 -32.10 -32.56 5.36
N THR A 102 -32.85 -31.47 5.62
CA THR A 102 -33.08 -30.77 6.92
C THR A 102 -33.26 -29.25 6.82
N THR A 103 -33.82 -28.73 5.73
CA THR A 103 -34.03 -27.29 5.58
C THR A 103 -35.41 -26.85 6.07
N SER A 104 -35.41 -25.97 7.07
CA SER A 104 -36.57 -25.31 7.65
C SER A 104 -37.26 -24.40 6.62
N SER A 105 -38.59 -24.52 6.49
CA SER A 105 -39.44 -23.58 5.74
C SER A 105 -39.07 -22.12 6.01
N LEU A 106 -38.95 -21.29 4.97
CA LEU A 106 -38.66 -19.85 5.07
C LEU A 106 -39.66 -19.19 6.05
N SER A 107 -39.18 -18.75 7.21
CA SER A 107 -40.07 -18.24 8.26
C SER A 107 -40.51 -16.80 7.94
N THR A 108 -41.78 -16.59 7.62
CA THR A 108 -42.39 -15.26 7.49
C THR A 108 -42.72 -14.62 8.85
N LYS A 109 -42.19 -15.18 9.95
CA LYS A 109 -42.43 -14.66 11.30
C LYS A 109 -41.81 -13.28 11.44
N SER A 110 -42.63 -12.32 11.86
CA SER A 110 -42.14 -11.00 12.21
C SER A 110 -41.28 -11.06 13.47
N HIS A 111 -40.10 -10.47 13.43
CA HIS A 111 -39.21 -10.34 14.58
C HIS A 111 -39.38 -8.96 15.21
N VAL A 112 -39.69 -8.90 16.51
CA VAL A 112 -39.81 -7.64 17.25
C VAL A 112 -38.63 -7.49 18.20
N PHE A 113 -38.04 -6.30 18.23
CA PHE A 113 -36.98 -5.96 19.17
C PHE A 113 -37.16 -4.55 19.71
N THR A 114 -36.57 -4.28 20.88
CA THR A 114 -36.71 -2.99 21.57
C THR A 114 -35.37 -2.28 21.62
N ASP A 115 -35.36 -1.01 21.21
CA ASP A 115 -34.24 -0.12 21.50
C ASP A 115 -34.25 0.24 22.98
N GLN A 116 -33.22 -0.20 23.69
CA GLN A 116 -33.11 -0.04 25.14
C GLN A 116 -32.85 1.42 25.56
N ASN A 117 -32.36 2.29 24.67
CA ASN A 117 -32.15 3.70 24.99
C ASN A 117 -33.44 4.50 24.87
N THR A 118 -34.22 4.27 23.82
CA THR A 118 -35.42 5.06 23.51
C THR A 118 -36.73 4.38 23.94
N SER A 119 -36.67 3.12 24.37
CA SER A 119 -37.83 2.25 24.62
C SER A 119 -38.76 2.06 23.42
N LYS A 120 -38.32 2.42 22.20
CA LYS A 120 -39.08 2.20 20.98
C LYS A 120 -38.97 0.74 20.55
N GLN A 121 -40.08 0.17 20.09
CA GLN A 121 -40.10 -1.17 19.51
C GLN A 121 -40.02 -1.07 17.98
N TYR A 122 -39.29 -2.00 17.38
CA TYR A 122 -39.12 -2.14 15.95
C TYR A 122 -39.56 -3.53 15.52
N LYS A 123 -40.23 -3.59 14.38
CA LYS A 123 -40.69 -4.82 13.74
C LYS A 123 -39.89 -5.05 12.47
N LEU A 124 -39.21 -6.19 12.38
CA LEU A 124 -38.45 -6.66 11.24
C LEU A 124 -39.20 -7.80 10.55
N ASN A 125 -39.54 -7.62 9.28
CA ASN A 125 -40.27 -8.59 8.46
C ASN A 125 -39.45 -8.98 7.24
N PHE A 126 -39.59 -10.22 6.80
CA PHE A 126 -39.18 -10.62 5.46
C PHE A 126 -40.09 -9.94 4.43
N GLU A 127 -39.50 -9.25 3.46
CA GLU A 127 -40.23 -8.49 2.43
C GLU A 127 -40.21 -9.21 1.08
N ALA A 128 -39.02 -9.56 0.56
CA ALA A 128 -38.90 -10.14 -0.77
C ALA A 128 -37.70 -11.09 -0.91
N LEU A 129 -37.82 -12.06 -1.82
CA LEU A 129 -36.73 -12.91 -2.31
C LEU A 129 -36.40 -12.51 -3.75
N LEU A 130 -35.16 -12.12 -4.04
CA LEU A 130 -34.72 -11.81 -5.40
C LEU A 130 -33.96 -12.99 -5.99
N LEU A 131 -34.42 -13.43 -7.17
CA LEU A 131 -33.93 -14.59 -7.89
C LEU A 131 -33.46 -14.16 -9.28
N GLY A 132 -32.19 -14.42 -9.62
CA GLY A 132 -31.69 -14.08 -10.97
C GLY A 132 -30.23 -14.40 -11.22
N HIS A 133 -29.41 -14.53 -10.18
CA HIS A 133 -28.04 -15.01 -10.29
C HIS A 133 -27.97 -16.55 -10.31
N ASP A 134 -27.00 -17.09 -11.05
CA ASP A 134 -26.76 -18.53 -11.20
C ASP A 134 -25.62 -19.03 -10.28
N SER A 135 -25.07 -18.13 -9.44
CA SER A 135 -23.99 -18.41 -8.50
C SER A 135 -24.06 -17.49 -7.28
N TRP A 136 -23.14 -17.71 -6.33
CA TRP A 136 -23.04 -16.96 -5.09
C TRP A 136 -22.99 -15.43 -5.28
N ILE A 137 -23.69 -14.73 -4.40
CA ILE A 137 -23.68 -13.26 -4.34
C ILE A 137 -22.36 -12.79 -3.72
N THR A 138 -21.67 -11.90 -4.43
CA THR A 138 -20.35 -11.38 -4.01
C THR A 138 -20.42 -9.94 -3.50
N GLY A 139 -21.45 -9.17 -3.88
CA GLY A 139 -21.65 -7.80 -3.40
C GLY A 139 -23.08 -7.31 -3.54
N LEU A 140 -23.49 -6.41 -2.64
CA LEU A 140 -24.80 -5.75 -2.63
C LEU A 140 -24.64 -4.29 -2.26
N HIS A 141 -25.19 -3.39 -3.07
CA HIS A 141 -25.11 -1.95 -2.84
C HIS A 141 -26.41 -1.27 -3.22
N TRP A 142 -27.00 -0.56 -2.26
CA TRP A 142 -28.14 0.30 -2.56
C TRP A 142 -27.69 1.54 -3.31
N HIS A 143 -28.58 2.08 -4.13
CA HIS A 143 -28.35 3.33 -4.81
C HIS A 143 -28.06 4.45 -3.79
N PRO A 144 -27.06 5.32 -4.05
CA PRO A 144 -26.72 6.42 -3.15
C PRO A 144 -27.89 7.37 -2.90
N VAL A 145 -27.88 8.01 -1.74
CA VAL A 145 -28.84 9.08 -1.40
C VAL A 145 -28.62 10.30 -2.30
N GLN A 146 -29.71 10.88 -2.78
CA GLN A 146 -29.72 12.14 -3.54
C GLN A 146 -30.24 13.24 -2.62
N TRP A 147 -29.38 14.22 -2.33
CA TRP A 147 -29.72 15.35 -1.46
C TRP A 147 -30.40 16.46 -2.25
N GLU A 148 -31.59 16.88 -1.83
CA GLU A 148 -32.28 18.06 -2.35
C GLU A 148 -31.90 19.33 -1.56
N SER A 149 -31.57 19.17 -0.28
CA SER A 149 -31.10 20.22 0.65
C SER A 149 -30.40 19.58 1.86
N ASP A 150 -29.73 20.35 2.71
CA ASP A 150 -28.99 19.85 3.90
C ASP A 150 -29.82 18.98 4.86
N SER A 151 -31.15 19.06 4.81
CA SER A 151 -32.06 18.31 5.68
C SER A 151 -33.05 17.40 4.94
N LYS A 152 -33.00 17.33 3.61
CA LYS A 152 -33.95 16.53 2.80
C LYS A 152 -33.20 15.76 1.72
N TYR A 153 -33.32 14.44 1.77
CA TYR A 153 -32.78 13.54 0.78
C TYR A 153 -33.85 12.55 0.28
N ILE A 154 -33.62 12.02 -0.91
CA ILE A 154 -34.39 10.91 -1.48
C ILE A 154 -33.40 9.79 -1.76
N GLN A 155 -33.73 8.57 -1.36
CA GLN A 155 -32.97 7.39 -1.76
C GLN A 155 -33.79 6.59 -2.78
N PRO A 156 -33.36 6.52 -4.05
CA PRO A 156 -34.02 5.67 -5.04
C PRO A 156 -34.01 4.19 -4.62
N GLN A 157 -35.11 3.47 -4.88
CA GLN A 157 -35.27 2.05 -4.55
C GLN A 157 -34.59 1.15 -5.58
N TYR A 158 -33.28 1.35 -5.77
CA TYR A 158 -32.48 0.54 -6.68
C TYR A 158 -31.41 -0.23 -5.89
N LEU A 159 -31.37 -1.55 -6.06
CA LEU A 159 -30.35 -2.41 -5.47
C LEU A 159 -29.46 -2.98 -6.57
N LEU A 160 -28.16 -2.80 -6.44
CA LEU A 160 -27.16 -3.42 -7.31
C LEU A 160 -26.63 -4.68 -6.65
N SER A 161 -26.62 -5.80 -7.37
CA SER A 161 -26.01 -7.06 -6.93
C SER A 161 -24.96 -7.55 -7.90
N ALA A 162 -23.85 -8.04 -7.38
CA ALA A 162 -22.79 -8.71 -8.15
C ALA A 162 -22.70 -10.19 -7.76
N SER A 163 -22.38 -11.04 -8.73
CA SER A 163 -22.25 -12.49 -8.57
C SER A 163 -21.02 -13.02 -9.31
N ALA A 164 -20.51 -14.15 -8.86
CA ALA A 164 -19.41 -14.79 -9.58
C ALA A 164 -19.83 -15.62 -10.81
N ASP A 165 -21.10 -15.55 -11.21
CA ASP A 165 -21.54 -15.96 -12.55
C ASP A 165 -21.18 -14.93 -13.65
N LYS A 166 -20.42 -13.87 -13.30
CA LYS A 166 -20.04 -12.75 -14.18
C LYS A 166 -21.24 -11.86 -14.58
N SER A 167 -22.30 -11.88 -13.78
CA SER A 167 -23.42 -10.97 -13.94
C SER A 167 -23.54 -10.00 -12.76
N MET A 168 -23.98 -8.80 -13.09
CA MET A 168 -24.40 -7.79 -12.13
C MET A 168 -25.83 -7.39 -12.48
N ILE A 169 -26.70 -7.24 -11.48
CA ILE A 169 -28.13 -6.95 -11.70
C ILE A 169 -28.50 -5.68 -10.93
N LEU A 170 -29.21 -4.78 -11.60
CA LEU A 170 -29.93 -3.67 -11.02
C LEU A 170 -31.38 -4.08 -10.78
N TRP A 171 -31.78 -4.13 -9.51
CA TRP A 171 -33.12 -4.49 -9.08
C TRP A 171 -33.93 -3.25 -8.73
N ALA A 172 -35.20 -3.25 -9.13
CA ALA A 172 -36.15 -2.18 -8.83
C ALA A 172 -37.53 -2.76 -8.48
N PRO A 173 -38.28 -2.17 -7.55
CA PRO A 173 -39.66 -2.54 -7.29
C PRO A 173 -40.60 -2.02 -8.39
N GLN A 174 -41.60 -2.82 -8.73
CA GLN A 174 -42.69 -2.47 -9.62
C GLN A 174 -43.87 -1.87 -8.83
N SER A 175 -44.87 -1.35 -9.54
CA SER A 175 -46.05 -0.71 -8.93
C SER A 175 -46.89 -1.65 -8.03
N ASP A 176 -46.75 -2.96 -8.20
CA ASP A 176 -47.42 -4.00 -7.41
C ASP A 176 -46.60 -4.46 -6.19
N GLY A 177 -45.42 -3.86 -5.96
CA GLY A 177 -44.49 -4.22 -4.88
C GLY A 177 -43.56 -5.40 -5.21
N MET A 178 -43.65 -5.99 -6.40
CA MET A 178 -42.75 -7.05 -6.84
C MET A 178 -41.41 -6.46 -7.31
N TRP A 179 -40.30 -7.07 -6.89
CA TRP A 179 -38.97 -6.67 -7.34
C TRP A 179 -38.60 -7.35 -8.66
N MET A 180 -38.12 -6.57 -9.62
CA MET A 180 -37.74 -7.04 -10.96
C MET A 180 -36.30 -6.66 -11.30
N ASN A 181 -35.72 -7.43 -12.22
CA ASN A 181 -34.46 -7.09 -12.88
C ASN A 181 -34.72 -5.96 -13.89
N GLU A 182 -34.29 -4.74 -13.57
CA GLU A 182 -34.38 -3.58 -14.46
C GLU A 182 -33.25 -3.61 -15.49
N ARG A 183 -32.05 -4.00 -15.06
CA ARG A 183 -30.89 -4.13 -15.95
C ARG A 183 -29.95 -5.22 -15.48
N ARG A 184 -29.51 -6.04 -16.43
CA ARG A 184 -28.38 -6.97 -16.26
C ARG A 184 -27.15 -6.46 -16.98
N PHE A 185 -26.01 -6.49 -16.30
CA PHE A 185 -24.69 -6.17 -16.83
C PHE A 185 -23.82 -7.43 -16.86
N GLY A 186 -22.82 -7.44 -17.75
CA GLY A 186 -21.95 -8.58 -17.99
C GLY A 186 -22.44 -9.48 -19.13
N GLU A 187 -21.69 -10.54 -19.40
CA GLU A 187 -21.95 -11.50 -20.48
C GLU A 187 -22.08 -12.91 -19.90
N PHE A 188 -23.00 -13.70 -20.47
CA PHE A 188 -23.05 -15.14 -20.25
C PHE A 188 -21.96 -15.82 -21.08
N GLY A 189 -21.00 -16.46 -20.42
CA GLY A 189 -19.92 -17.19 -21.10
C GLY A 189 -19.33 -18.29 -20.23
N THR A 190 -19.04 -19.44 -20.83
CA THR A 190 -18.70 -20.71 -20.15
C THR A 190 -17.25 -20.81 -19.65
N GLY A 191 -16.53 -19.70 -19.45
CA GLY A 191 -15.07 -19.75 -19.23
C GLY A 191 -14.43 -18.65 -18.39
N GLY A 192 -15.20 -17.85 -17.63
CA GLY A 192 -14.66 -16.75 -16.83
C GLY A 192 -14.98 -16.87 -15.33
N LEU A 193 -14.06 -16.40 -14.50
CA LEU A 193 -14.31 -16.14 -13.07
C LEU A 193 -15.14 -14.85 -12.96
N GLY A 194 -16.25 -14.85 -12.21
CA GLY A 194 -17.21 -13.73 -12.28
C GLY A 194 -16.84 -12.46 -11.50
N PHE A 195 -17.84 -11.62 -11.23
CA PHE A 195 -17.66 -10.34 -10.56
C PHE A 195 -17.59 -10.52 -9.04
N PHE A 196 -16.67 -9.79 -8.39
CA PHE A 196 -16.44 -9.87 -6.94
C PHE A 196 -16.80 -8.57 -6.20
N GLY A 197 -17.65 -7.77 -6.82
CA GLY A 197 -18.24 -6.57 -6.24
C GLY A 197 -18.71 -5.61 -7.33
N GLY A 198 -19.63 -4.72 -6.96
CA GLY A 198 -20.14 -3.68 -7.83
C GLY A 198 -20.42 -2.42 -7.03
N LEU A 199 -20.21 -1.23 -7.61
CA LEU A 199 -20.41 0.04 -6.91
C LEU A 199 -21.12 1.04 -7.80
N PHE A 200 -21.97 1.86 -7.20
CA PHE A 200 -22.46 3.08 -7.84
C PHE A 200 -21.43 4.20 -7.74
N SER A 201 -21.39 5.08 -8.75
CA SER A 201 -20.82 6.41 -8.59
C SER A 201 -21.59 7.19 -7.52
N PRO A 202 -20.99 8.24 -6.90
CA PRO A 202 -21.68 9.04 -5.88
C PRO A 202 -23.01 9.66 -6.32
N ASN A 203 -23.19 9.91 -7.62
CA ASN A 203 -24.43 10.44 -8.19
C ASN A 203 -25.41 9.34 -8.66
N GLY A 204 -25.05 8.06 -8.54
CA GLY A 204 -25.85 6.91 -8.95
C GLY A 204 -25.99 6.69 -10.47
N LYS A 205 -25.31 7.51 -11.29
CA LYS A 205 -25.43 7.47 -12.76
C LYS A 205 -24.44 6.54 -13.44
N GLU A 206 -23.48 6.00 -12.71
CA GLU A 206 -22.50 5.03 -13.22
C GLU A 206 -22.45 3.84 -12.29
N VAL A 207 -22.20 2.66 -12.85
CA VAL A 207 -21.92 1.45 -12.09
C VAL A 207 -20.58 0.88 -12.52
N PHE A 208 -19.84 0.38 -11.54
CA PHE A 208 -18.52 -0.21 -11.71
C PHE A 208 -18.55 -1.65 -11.22
N ALA A 209 -17.90 -2.56 -11.92
CA ALA A 209 -17.66 -3.93 -11.44
C ALA A 209 -16.19 -4.30 -11.59
N HIS A 210 -15.71 -5.19 -10.73
CA HIS A 210 -14.39 -5.80 -10.87
C HIS A 210 -14.50 -7.32 -10.97
N GLY A 211 -13.80 -7.90 -11.93
CA GLY A 211 -13.70 -9.34 -12.14
C GLY A 211 -12.56 -9.96 -11.34
N LEU A 212 -12.64 -11.27 -11.07
CA LEU A 212 -11.58 -11.98 -10.34
C LEU A 212 -10.22 -11.93 -11.05
N ASN A 213 -10.23 -11.82 -12.37
CA ASN A 213 -9.02 -11.70 -13.19
C ASN A 213 -8.47 -10.26 -13.20
N GLY A 214 -8.93 -9.39 -12.30
CA GLY A 214 -8.49 -7.99 -12.22
C GLY A 214 -9.03 -7.09 -13.34
N SER A 215 -10.05 -7.54 -14.08
CA SER A 215 -10.75 -6.71 -15.06
C SER A 215 -11.62 -5.67 -14.35
N PHE A 216 -11.73 -4.47 -14.93
CA PHE A 216 -12.65 -3.45 -14.46
C PHE A 216 -13.64 -3.12 -15.57
N HIS A 217 -14.90 -3.01 -15.18
CA HIS A 217 -16.00 -2.71 -16.07
C HIS A 217 -16.72 -1.47 -15.56
N ARG A 218 -17.16 -0.62 -16.48
CA ARG A 218 -17.88 0.61 -16.18
C ARG A 218 -19.05 0.77 -17.12
N TRP A 219 -20.23 1.05 -16.57
CA TRP A 219 -21.41 1.40 -17.34
C TRP A 219 -21.96 2.74 -16.89
N VAL A 220 -22.37 3.56 -17.84
CA VAL A 220 -22.95 4.89 -17.60
C VAL A 220 -24.40 4.89 -18.05
N HIS A 221 -25.27 5.44 -17.21
CA HIS A 221 -26.68 5.64 -17.53
C HIS A 221 -26.84 6.89 -18.40
N THR A 222 -27.40 6.74 -19.60
CA THR A 222 -27.71 7.85 -20.50
C THR A 222 -29.20 8.18 -20.44
N PRO A 223 -29.60 9.30 -19.80
CA PRO A 223 -31.01 9.63 -19.57
C PRO A 223 -31.82 9.80 -20.87
N GLU A 224 -31.17 10.21 -21.96
CA GLU A 224 -31.78 10.46 -23.27
C GLU A 224 -32.29 9.18 -23.95
N MET A 225 -31.68 8.04 -23.65
CA MET A 225 -32.03 6.74 -24.24
C MET A 225 -32.60 5.75 -23.21
N GLY A 226 -32.55 6.07 -21.91
CA GLY A 226 -32.95 5.16 -20.84
C GLY A 226 -32.10 3.87 -20.78
N LEU A 227 -30.87 3.92 -21.30
CA LEU A 227 -30.01 2.75 -21.47
C LEU A 227 -28.73 2.90 -20.65
N TRP A 228 -28.26 1.77 -20.13
CA TRP A 228 -26.91 1.66 -19.57
C TRP A 228 -25.95 1.18 -20.65
N GLN A 229 -24.89 1.95 -20.89
CA GLN A 229 -23.89 1.67 -21.92
C GLN A 229 -22.50 1.46 -21.33
N PRO A 230 -21.73 0.48 -21.84
CA PRO A 230 -20.34 0.28 -21.41
C PRO A 230 -19.48 1.47 -21.84
N GLU A 231 -18.61 1.91 -20.94
CA GLU A 231 -17.68 3.02 -21.16
C GLU A 231 -16.27 2.65 -20.73
N LEU A 232 -15.28 3.43 -21.20
CA LEU A 232 -13.86 3.19 -20.92
C LEU A 232 -13.62 3.02 -19.42
N ALA A 233 -13.02 1.90 -19.03
CA ALA A 233 -12.65 1.59 -17.66
C ALA A 233 -11.12 1.60 -17.49
N ILE A 234 -10.64 1.35 -16.27
CA ILE A 234 -9.21 1.16 -16.03
C ILE A 234 -8.81 -0.20 -16.60
N THR A 235 -7.79 -0.23 -17.46
CA THR A 235 -7.28 -1.44 -18.08
C THR A 235 -5.79 -1.62 -17.77
N GLY A 236 -5.18 -2.72 -18.22
CA GLY A 236 -3.80 -3.10 -17.89
C GLY A 236 -3.65 -4.42 -17.12
N HIS A 237 -2.41 -4.90 -17.03
CA HIS A 237 -2.10 -6.21 -16.46
C HIS A 237 -2.33 -6.24 -14.93
N PRO A 238 -3.07 -7.23 -14.38
CA PRO A 238 -3.24 -7.45 -12.94
C PRO A 238 -2.06 -8.17 -12.28
N LYS A 239 -1.06 -8.60 -13.07
CA LYS A 239 0.16 -9.28 -12.61
C LYS A 239 1.42 -8.63 -13.23
N PRO A 240 2.63 -8.90 -12.69
CA PRO A 240 3.86 -8.26 -13.15
C PRO A 240 4.12 -8.40 -14.65
N VAL A 241 4.41 -7.26 -15.28
CA VAL A 241 4.88 -7.20 -16.68
C VAL A 241 6.33 -7.69 -16.72
N LYS A 242 6.62 -8.56 -17.68
CA LYS A 242 7.96 -9.16 -17.87
C LYS A 242 8.75 -8.52 -18.99
N ASP A 243 8.07 -8.06 -20.03
CA ASP A 243 8.71 -7.49 -21.20
C ASP A 243 7.81 -6.46 -21.88
N VAL A 244 8.45 -5.48 -22.52
CA VAL A 244 7.81 -4.40 -23.27
C VAL A 244 8.63 -4.12 -24.52
N VAL A 245 7.98 -4.08 -25.68
CA VAL A 245 8.64 -3.78 -26.95
C VAL A 245 7.85 -2.72 -27.72
N TRP A 246 8.57 -1.70 -28.20
CA TRP A 246 8.03 -0.71 -29.12
C TRP A 246 7.82 -1.33 -30.49
N ASP A 247 6.78 -0.91 -31.20
CA ASP A 247 6.69 -1.24 -32.62
C ASP A 247 7.88 -0.61 -33.40
N PRO A 248 8.26 -1.18 -34.55
CA PRO A 248 9.35 -0.68 -35.37
C PRO A 248 9.31 0.82 -35.71
N ASN A 249 8.12 1.43 -35.75
CA ASN A 249 7.93 2.84 -36.08
C ASN A 249 7.70 3.73 -34.85
N HIS A 250 7.76 3.19 -33.63
CA HIS A 250 7.53 3.91 -32.36
C HIS A 250 6.17 4.62 -32.25
N GLN A 251 5.14 4.06 -32.89
CA GLN A 251 3.76 4.49 -32.87
C GLN A 251 2.99 3.96 -31.64
N PHE A 252 3.30 2.75 -31.18
CA PHE A 252 2.66 2.06 -30.06
C PHE A 252 3.61 1.01 -29.44
N PHE A 253 3.21 0.37 -28.35
CA PHE A 253 4.02 -0.71 -27.78
C PHE A 253 3.16 -1.89 -27.33
N LEU A 254 3.81 -3.04 -27.18
CA LEU A 254 3.23 -4.25 -26.63
C LEU A 254 3.89 -4.60 -25.30
N SER A 255 3.12 -5.19 -24.40
CA SER A 255 3.59 -5.72 -23.12
C SER A 255 3.21 -7.19 -22.96
N ALA A 256 4.06 -7.98 -22.28
CA ALA A 256 3.81 -9.35 -21.85
C ALA A 256 3.82 -9.46 -20.33
N SER A 257 2.91 -10.25 -19.76
CA SER A 257 2.79 -10.38 -18.30
C SER A 257 2.55 -11.81 -17.82
N LEU A 258 2.82 -12.01 -16.53
CA LEU A 258 2.45 -13.20 -15.78
C LEU A 258 0.93 -13.40 -15.63
N ASP A 259 0.11 -12.44 -16.07
CA ASP A 259 -1.34 -12.62 -16.24
C ASP A 259 -1.70 -13.49 -17.46
N GLN A 260 -0.68 -14.03 -18.14
CA GLN A 260 -0.79 -14.93 -19.28
C GLN A 260 -1.33 -14.21 -20.53
N SER A 261 -1.27 -12.88 -20.58
CA SER A 261 -1.72 -12.10 -21.74
C SER A 261 -0.62 -11.21 -22.33
N THR A 262 -0.86 -10.78 -23.56
CA THR A 262 -0.17 -9.65 -24.17
C THR A 262 -1.14 -8.51 -24.41
N ARG A 263 -0.67 -7.26 -24.29
CA ARG A 263 -1.51 -6.07 -24.41
C ARG A 263 -0.83 -5.02 -25.26
N LEU A 264 -1.59 -4.42 -26.17
CA LEU A 264 -1.17 -3.35 -27.05
C LEU A 264 -1.64 -2.01 -26.49
N HIS A 265 -0.71 -1.07 -26.32
CA HIS A 265 -0.97 0.26 -25.81
C HIS A 265 -0.58 1.30 -26.86
N GLY A 266 -1.47 2.24 -27.16
CA GLY A 266 -1.23 3.24 -28.19
C GLY A 266 -1.98 4.56 -27.96
N PRO A 267 -1.62 5.61 -28.72
CA PRO A 267 -2.23 6.92 -28.59
C PRO A 267 -3.63 6.95 -29.21
N TRP A 268 -4.57 7.58 -28.53
CA TRP A 268 -5.85 8.00 -29.07
C TRP A 268 -5.87 9.51 -29.24
N LYS A 269 -5.83 9.96 -30.49
CA LYS A 269 -5.79 11.38 -30.86
C LYS A 269 -7.20 11.86 -31.19
N ARG A 270 -7.73 12.82 -30.43
CA ARG A 270 -9.06 13.41 -30.66
C ARG A 270 -9.08 14.89 -30.29
N ASN A 271 -9.70 15.74 -31.10
CA ASN A 271 -9.93 17.16 -30.78
C ASN A 271 -8.68 17.93 -30.27
N GLY A 272 -7.49 17.63 -30.81
CA GLY A 272 -6.23 18.22 -30.37
C GLY A 272 -5.66 17.68 -29.04
N VAL A 273 -6.27 16.64 -28.47
CA VAL A 273 -5.82 15.94 -27.26
C VAL A 273 -5.35 14.54 -27.62
N GLU A 274 -4.17 14.17 -27.11
CA GLU A 274 -3.62 12.81 -27.20
C GLU A 274 -3.63 12.15 -25.81
N SER A 275 -4.09 10.90 -25.75
CA SER A 275 -4.08 10.10 -24.51
C SER A 275 -3.77 8.65 -24.84
N TRP A 276 -3.05 7.94 -23.98
CA TRP A 276 -2.67 6.54 -24.19
C TRP A 276 -3.66 5.57 -23.56
N HIS A 277 -4.02 4.50 -24.28
CA HIS A 277 -4.98 3.49 -23.85
C HIS A 277 -4.54 2.10 -24.28
N GLU A 278 -5.06 1.08 -23.61
CA GLU A 278 -5.03 -0.31 -24.11
C GLU A 278 -5.96 -0.40 -25.32
N LEU A 279 -5.45 -0.86 -26.46
CA LEU A 279 -6.19 -0.88 -27.73
C LEU A 279 -6.49 -2.29 -28.23
N ASN A 280 -5.77 -3.30 -27.76
CA ASN A 280 -5.93 -4.69 -28.20
C ASN A 280 -5.25 -5.68 -27.23
N ARG A 281 -5.72 -6.92 -27.17
CA ARG A 281 -5.09 -8.05 -26.47
C ARG A 281 -4.72 -9.14 -27.48
N PRO A 282 -3.54 -9.07 -28.13
CA PRO A 282 -3.19 -9.99 -29.21
C PRO A 282 -3.23 -11.48 -28.80
N GLN A 283 -2.86 -11.78 -27.55
CA GLN A 283 -2.77 -13.15 -27.07
C GLN A 283 -3.26 -13.28 -25.63
N SER A 284 -4.08 -14.31 -25.38
CA SER A 284 -4.31 -14.89 -24.07
C SER A 284 -3.81 -16.33 -24.08
N HIS A 285 -2.94 -16.67 -23.15
CA HIS A 285 -2.30 -17.98 -23.00
C HIS A 285 -2.82 -18.69 -21.74
N GLY A 286 -2.40 -19.95 -21.55
CA GLY A 286 -2.47 -20.66 -20.26
C GLY A 286 -1.15 -20.71 -19.48
N TYR A 287 -0.08 -20.05 -19.94
CA TYR A 287 1.22 -20.02 -19.29
C TYR A 287 1.70 -18.57 -19.12
N ASP A 288 2.56 -18.36 -18.14
CA ASP A 288 3.13 -17.04 -17.85
C ASP A 288 3.96 -16.53 -19.02
N MET A 289 3.65 -15.33 -19.53
CA MET A 289 4.38 -14.73 -20.64
C MET A 289 5.72 -14.18 -20.15
N GLN A 290 6.79 -14.43 -20.91
CA GLN A 290 8.16 -14.04 -20.55
C GLN A 290 8.70 -12.92 -21.44
N ALA A 291 8.53 -13.03 -22.75
CA ALA A 291 9.13 -12.07 -23.69
C ALA A 291 8.36 -12.01 -25.03
N LEU A 292 8.53 -10.91 -25.77
CA LEU A 292 7.92 -10.72 -27.08
C LEU A 292 8.82 -9.92 -28.04
N ALA A 293 8.59 -10.07 -29.34
CA ALA A 293 9.26 -9.28 -30.37
C ALA A 293 8.33 -9.04 -31.56
N PHE A 294 8.43 -7.87 -32.19
CA PHE A 294 7.82 -7.64 -33.51
C PHE A 294 8.64 -8.34 -34.59
N ILE A 295 7.96 -8.95 -35.56
CA ILE A 295 8.57 -9.60 -36.72
C ILE A 295 7.95 -9.04 -38.01
N GLY A 296 8.59 -9.27 -39.16
CA GLY A 296 8.07 -8.86 -40.47
C GLY A 296 8.20 -7.36 -40.82
N GLY A 297 8.61 -6.52 -39.87
CA GLY A 297 9.02 -5.12 -40.11
C GLY A 297 7.88 -4.11 -40.29
N ASP A 298 6.62 -4.54 -40.39
CA ASP A 298 5.45 -3.70 -40.66
C ASP A 298 4.52 -3.51 -39.45
N SER A 299 4.99 -3.85 -38.24
CA SER A 299 4.23 -3.77 -36.98
C SER A 299 2.96 -4.63 -36.92
N SER A 300 2.79 -5.56 -37.87
CA SER A 300 1.58 -6.39 -37.98
C SER A 300 1.76 -7.82 -37.48
N GLN A 301 2.99 -8.24 -37.19
CA GLN A 301 3.29 -9.59 -36.74
C GLN A 301 4.15 -9.58 -35.50
N ILE A 302 3.87 -10.52 -34.61
CA ILE A 302 4.59 -10.65 -33.33
C ILE A 302 5.00 -12.09 -33.11
N ALA A 303 6.12 -12.28 -32.42
CA ALA A 303 6.55 -13.54 -31.85
C ALA A 303 6.52 -13.43 -30.33
N SER A 304 5.97 -14.44 -29.65
CA SER A 304 5.88 -14.47 -28.20
C SER A 304 6.50 -15.72 -27.60
N ALA A 305 7.06 -15.53 -26.41
CA ALA A 305 7.69 -16.55 -25.58
C ALA A 305 6.98 -16.59 -24.22
N ALA A 306 6.41 -17.74 -23.88
CA ALA A 306 5.85 -18.02 -22.56
C ALA A 306 6.76 -18.99 -21.80
N ASP A 307 6.35 -19.41 -20.59
CA ASP A 307 6.89 -20.57 -19.87
C ASP A 307 6.56 -21.91 -20.59
N GLU A 308 6.83 -21.95 -21.90
CA GLU A 308 6.66 -23.03 -22.86
C GLU A 308 7.97 -23.17 -23.67
N LYS A 309 8.17 -24.31 -24.33
CA LYS A 309 9.37 -24.63 -25.13
C LYS A 309 9.29 -24.15 -26.59
N ILE A 310 8.19 -23.51 -26.96
CA ILE A 310 7.80 -23.18 -28.34
C ILE A 310 7.59 -21.69 -28.43
N VAL A 311 8.15 -21.06 -29.47
CA VAL A 311 7.81 -19.67 -29.81
C VAL A 311 6.57 -19.69 -30.70
N ARG A 312 5.62 -18.81 -30.43
CA ARG A 312 4.41 -18.68 -31.25
C ARG A 312 4.43 -17.36 -31.99
N THR A 313 4.00 -17.36 -33.24
CA THR A 313 3.86 -16.13 -34.03
C THR A 313 2.39 -15.83 -34.30
N PHE A 314 2.05 -14.56 -34.32
CA PHE A 314 0.69 -14.07 -34.51
C PHE A 314 0.65 -12.97 -35.56
N GLU A 315 -0.49 -12.84 -36.22
CA GLU A 315 -0.73 -11.82 -37.23
C GLU A 315 -1.92 -10.93 -36.86
N ALA A 316 -1.76 -9.63 -37.06
CA ALA A 316 -2.76 -8.61 -36.84
C ALA A 316 -4.02 -8.86 -37.69
N PRO A 317 -5.22 -8.91 -37.08
CA PRO A 317 -6.45 -9.09 -37.82
C PRO A 317 -6.92 -7.80 -38.51
N LYS A 318 -7.75 -7.95 -39.54
CA LYS A 318 -8.33 -6.87 -40.34
C LYS A 318 -9.04 -5.82 -39.47
N GLY A 319 -9.81 -6.27 -38.47
CA GLY A 319 -10.52 -5.39 -37.55
C GLY A 319 -9.61 -4.48 -36.71
N TRP A 320 -8.42 -4.98 -36.33
CA TRP A 320 -7.40 -4.19 -35.65
C TRP A 320 -6.86 -3.10 -36.57
N ILE A 321 -6.43 -3.46 -37.78
CA ILE A 321 -5.87 -2.50 -38.76
C ILE A 321 -6.86 -1.36 -39.04
N ARG A 322 -8.14 -1.68 -39.28
CA ARG A 322 -9.21 -0.68 -39.46
C ARG A 322 -9.35 0.29 -38.29
N SER A 323 -9.32 -0.25 -37.07
CA SER A 323 -9.49 0.51 -35.84
C SER A 323 -8.26 1.36 -35.56
N ALA A 324 -7.06 0.82 -35.73
CA ALA A 324 -5.79 1.53 -35.56
C ALA A 324 -5.66 2.73 -36.51
N LYS A 325 -6.07 2.57 -37.79
CA LYS A 325 -6.17 3.69 -38.74
C LYS A 325 -7.14 4.76 -38.25
N LYS A 326 -8.34 4.36 -37.81
CA LYS A 326 -9.38 5.30 -37.35
C LYS A 326 -8.97 6.08 -36.10
N LEU A 327 -8.25 5.43 -35.18
CA LEU A 327 -7.75 6.03 -33.95
C LEU A 327 -6.52 6.95 -34.19
N GLY A 328 -5.95 6.93 -35.40
CA GLY A 328 -4.76 7.72 -35.76
C GLY A 328 -3.46 7.15 -35.19
N VAL A 329 -3.41 5.82 -34.99
CA VAL A 329 -2.25 5.09 -34.45
C VAL A 329 -1.27 4.71 -35.56
N ILE A 330 -1.78 4.13 -36.66
CA ILE A 330 -1.00 3.68 -37.81
C ILE A 330 -1.40 4.45 -39.07
N ASP A 331 -0.52 4.46 -40.08
CA ASP A 331 -0.77 5.11 -41.36
C ASP A 331 -1.88 4.42 -42.18
N ASP A 332 -2.62 5.21 -42.98
CA ASP A 332 -3.72 4.72 -43.83
C ASP A 332 -3.26 3.75 -44.93
N ASN A 333 -1.97 3.77 -45.27
CA ASN A 333 -1.37 2.99 -46.36
C ASN A 333 -1.05 1.53 -45.98
N VAL A 334 -1.23 1.12 -44.71
CA VAL A 334 -0.99 -0.25 -44.27
C VAL A 334 -2.01 -1.21 -44.91
N ASP A 335 -1.56 -2.33 -45.48
CA ASP A 335 -2.43 -3.29 -46.15
C ASP A 335 -3.41 -3.97 -45.16
N GLU A 336 -4.70 -3.83 -45.49
CA GLU A 336 -5.84 -4.32 -44.71
C GLU A 336 -6.45 -5.58 -45.33
N GLU A 337 -6.46 -5.70 -46.66
CA GLU A 337 -7.26 -6.71 -47.36
C GLU A 337 -6.64 -8.11 -47.28
N SER A 338 -5.31 -8.21 -47.18
CA SER A 338 -4.62 -9.49 -47.04
C SER A 338 -4.69 -10.08 -45.62
N ARG A 339 -5.24 -9.34 -44.65
CA ARG A 339 -5.18 -9.71 -43.22
C ARG A 339 -6.29 -10.68 -42.82
N PRO A 340 -6.03 -11.58 -41.85
CA PRO A 340 -7.05 -12.49 -41.35
C PRO A 340 -8.20 -11.74 -40.64
N LEU A 341 -9.39 -12.32 -40.59
CA LEU A 341 -10.57 -11.66 -39.99
C LEU A 341 -10.44 -11.43 -38.48
N GLY A 342 -9.95 -12.44 -37.75
CA GLY A 342 -9.88 -12.45 -36.29
C GLY A 342 -9.60 -13.85 -35.75
N ALA A 343 -9.47 -13.96 -34.43
CA ALA A 343 -9.26 -15.24 -33.77
C ALA A 343 -10.28 -15.48 -32.65
N SER A 344 -10.58 -16.75 -32.41
CA SER A 344 -11.29 -17.21 -31.23
C SER A 344 -10.38 -18.09 -30.37
N LEU A 345 -10.63 -18.12 -29.06
CA LEU A 345 -9.96 -19.02 -28.14
C LEU A 345 -10.95 -20.11 -27.69
N PRO A 346 -10.88 -21.34 -28.25
CA PRO A 346 -11.75 -22.42 -27.81
C PRO A 346 -11.54 -22.74 -26.32
N PRO A 347 -12.58 -23.14 -25.58
CA PRO A 347 -12.44 -23.62 -24.21
C PRO A 347 -11.36 -24.71 -24.14
N GLN A 348 -10.38 -24.57 -23.24
CA GLN A 348 -9.23 -25.48 -23.04
C GLN A 348 -8.11 -25.42 -24.10
N SER A 349 -8.18 -24.52 -25.10
CA SER A 349 -7.09 -24.33 -26.08
C SER A 349 -6.00 -23.40 -25.55
N LEU A 350 -4.73 -23.75 -25.77
CA LEU A 350 -3.57 -22.88 -25.52
C LEU A 350 -3.22 -21.99 -26.73
N SER A 351 -4.09 -21.95 -27.76
CA SER A 351 -3.79 -21.34 -29.05
C SER A 351 -5.01 -20.64 -29.63
N ASN A 352 -4.79 -19.42 -30.14
CA ASN A 352 -5.76 -18.59 -30.84
C ASN A 352 -6.03 -19.17 -32.23
N ARG A 353 -7.25 -19.64 -32.48
CA ARG A 353 -7.63 -20.21 -33.78
C ARG A 353 -8.20 -19.14 -34.69
N LEU A 354 -7.79 -19.16 -35.96
CA LEU A 354 -8.37 -18.32 -37.01
C LEU A 354 -9.88 -18.58 -37.13
N VAL A 355 -10.68 -17.51 -37.12
CA VAL A 355 -12.12 -17.58 -37.43
C VAL A 355 -12.30 -17.78 -38.94
N LYS A 356 -13.09 -18.79 -39.33
CA LYS A 356 -13.35 -19.09 -40.75
C LYS A 356 -14.48 -18.20 -41.29
N ASN A 357 -14.41 -17.84 -42.58
CA ASN A 357 -15.40 -16.98 -43.26
C ASN A 357 -16.84 -17.52 -43.19
N ASP A 358 -17.04 -18.83 -43.06
CA ASP A 358 -18.37 -19.47 -43.02
C ASP A 358 -19.09 -19.36 -41.66
N GLU A 359 -18.43 -18.79 -40.63
CA GLU A 359 -18.95 -18.68 -39.25
C GLU A 359 -19.46 -17.26 -38.91
N HIS A 360 -19.58 -16.36 -39.90
CA HIS A 360 -20.04 -14.98 -39.69
C HIS A 360 -21.58 -14.88 -39.83
N PRO A 361 -22.33 -14.38 -38.83
CA PRO A 361 -23.80 -14.27 -38.88
C PRO A 361 -24.30 -13.05 -39.67
N ASP A 362 -23.69 -12.71 -40.81
CA ASP A 362 -24.11 -11.56 -41.63
C ASP A 362 -25.40 -11.83 -42.45
N GLU A 363 -26.02 -13.03 -42.36
CA GLU A 363 -27.29 -13.36 -43.02
C GLU A 363 -28.48 -13.69 -42.09
N LEU A 364 -28.36 -13.50 -40.76
CA LEU A 364 -29.51 -13.64 -39.88
C LEU A 364 -30.18 -12.27 -39.66
N LYS A 365 -31.25 -12.02 -40.42
CA LYS A 365 -32.23 -10.94 -40.18
C LYS A 365 -32.90 -11.11 -38.80
N LEU A 366 -32.21 -10.73 -37.73
CA LEU A 366 -32.80 -10.67 -36.39
C LEU A 366 -33.55 -9.33 -36.22
N LYS A 367 -34.73 -9.40 -35.60
CA LYS A 367 -35.63 -8.24 -35.37
C LYS A 367 -34.97 -7.26 -34.40
N GLU A 368 -35.27 -5.96 -34.56
CA GLU A 368 -34.63 -4.85 -33.80
C GLU A 368 -34.75 -4.94 -32.28
N GLU A 369 -35.68 -5.74 -31.74
CA GLU A 369 -35.94 -5.89 -30.30
C GLU A 369 -35.01 -6.92 -29.62
N ASP A 370 -34.31 -7.78 -30.39
CA ASP A 370 -33.38 -8.82 -29.90
C ASP A 370 -31.90 -8.45 -30.17
N LYS A 371 -31.57 -7.15 -30.23
CA LYS A 371 -30.16 -6.71 -30.31
C LYS A 371 -29.45 -6.94 -28.98
N ASP A 372 -29.06 -8.18 -28.75
CA ASP A 372 -28.07 -8.52 -27.72
C ASP A 372 -26.74 -7.84 -28.12
N TRP A 373 -26.33 -6.84 -27.34
CA TRP A 373 -25.24 -5.92 -27.66
C TRP A 373 -23.86 -6.61 -27.73
N SER A 374 -23.74 -7.83 -27.20
CA SER A 374 -22.49 -8.54 -26.94
C SER A 374 -21.91 -9.26 -28.18
N LEU A 375 -22.73 -9.79 -29.08
CA LEU A 375 -22.25 -10.68 -30.15
C LEU A 375 -22.03 -9.97 -31.51
N SER A 376 -22.70 -8.84 -31.75
CA SER A 376 -22.68 -8.14 -33.05
C SER A 376 -21.38 -7.37 -33.36
N HIS A 377 -20.47 -7.21 -32.39
CA HIS A 377 -19.27 -6.37 -32.54
C HIS A 377 -17.96 -7.15 -32.73
N SER A 378 -18.05 -8.49 -32.81
CA SER A 378 -16.89 -9.33 -32.50
C SER A 378 -15.83 -9.42 -33.60
N TYR A 379 -16.19 -9.21 -34.88
CA TYR A 379 -15.25 -9.43 -35.98
C TYR A 379 -15.49 -8.48 -37.16
N GLY A 380 -15.02 -7.23 -37.05
CA GLY A 380 -14.89 -6.33 -38.21
C GLY A 380 -15.36 -4.89 -38.03
N THR A 381 -15.95 -4.53 -36.89
CA THR A 381 -16.45 -3.18 -36.63
C THR A 381 -15.29 -2.21 -36.37
N GLN A 382 -15.23 -1.11 -37.13
CA GLN A 382 -14.23 -0.07 -36.94
C GLN A 382 -14.53 0.72 -35.66
N LEU A 383 -13.59 0.75 -34.72
CA LEU A 383 -13.74 1.50 -33.48
C LEU A 383 -13.30 2.96 -33.65
N ALA A 384 -14.14 3.91 -33.23
CA ALA A 384 -13.83 5.35 -33.22
C ALA A 384 -13.31 5.87 -31.87
N LYS A 385 -13.40 5.05 -30.82
CA LYS A 385 -12.83 5.26 -29.49
C LYS A 385 -12.10 3.98 -29.04
N PRO A 386 -11.18 4.03 -28.07
CA PRO A 386 -10.53 2.84 -27.54
C PRO A 386 -11.57 1.81 -27.07
N PRO A 387 -11.25 0.51 -27.15
CA PRO A 387 -12.18 -0.54 -26.77
C PRO A 387 -12.48 -0.54 -25.27
N VAL A 388 -13.71 -0.91 -24.92
CA VAL A 388 -14.09 -1.25 -23.54
C VAL A 388 -13.64 -2.66 -23.17
N GLU A 389 -13.71 -3.04 -21.90
CA GLU A 389 -13.20 -4.34 -21.42
C GLU A 389 -13.86 -5.53 -22.14
N GLU A 390 -15.14 -5.44 -22.45
CA GLU A 390 -15.92 -6.45 -23.19
C GLU A 390 -15.37 -6.66 -24.61
N GLN A 391 -14.93 -5.57 -25.26
CA GLN A 391 -14.34 -5.61 -26.60
C GLN A 391 -12.88 -6.08 -26.57
N LEU A 392 -12.14 -5.76 -25.50
CA LEU A 392 -10.74 -6.19 -25.36
C LEU A 392 -10.61 -7.70 -25.23
N VAL A 393 -11.54 -8.37 -24.56
CA VAL A 393 -11.52 -9.83 -24.35
C VAL A 393 -11.62 -10.62 -25.65
N THR A 394 -12.25 -10.08 -26.69
CA THR A 394 -12.43 -10.72 -28.00
C THR A 394 -11.42 -10.29 -29.06
N SER A 395 -10.46 -9.42 -28.70
CA SER A 395 -9.58 -8.73 -29.66
C SER A 395 -8.33 -9.52 -30.09
N LEU A 396 -8.38 -10.85 -30.03
CA LEU A 396 -7.25 -11.78 -30.22
C LEU A 396 -6.69 -11.80 -31.66
N TRP A 397 -5.38 -12.01 -31.79
CA TRP A 397 -4.69 -12.20 -33.06
C TRP A 397 -4.59 -13.68 -33.42
N PRO A 398 -4.82 -14.09 -34.68
CA PRO A 398 -4.63 -15.47 -35.14
C PRO A 398 -3.18 -15.94 -35.01
N GLU A 399 -2.99 -17.16 -34.51
CA GLU A 399 -1.68 -17.82 -34.51
C GLU A 399 -1.30 -18.24 -35.94
N SER A 400 -0.12 -17.83 -36.41
CA SER A 400 0.37 -18.10 -37.76
C SER A 400 1.38 -19.26 -37.81
N ASN A 401 2.27 -19.40 -36.83
CA ASN A 401 3.31 -20.43 -36.81
C ASN A 401 3.78 -20.79 -35.39
N LYS A 402 4.44 -21.96 -35.28
CA LYS A 402 5.10 -22.47 -34.08
C LYS A 402 6.56 -22.80 -34.38
N LEU A 403 7.48 -22.13 -33.70
CA LEU A 403 8.92 -22.36 -33.86
C LEU A 403 9.42 -23.27 -32.75
N PHE A 404 9.93 -24.43 -33.14
CA PHE A 404 10.49 -25.44 -32.24
C PHE A 404 12.02 -25.33 -32.17
N GLY A 405 12.63 -25.93 -31.13
CA GLY A 405 14.08 -26.10 -31.08
C GLY A 405 14.70 -26.07 -29.69
N HIS A 406 13.98 -25.59 -28.67
CA HIS A 406 14.48 -25.55 -27.29
C HIS A 406 14.04 -26.76 -26.47
N GLY A 407 14.90 -27.21 -25.55
CA GLY A 407 14.61 -28.34 -24.66
C GLY A 407 13.88 -27.96 -23.37
N TYR A 408 13.93 -26.67 -23.03
CA TYR A 408 13.38 -26.05 -21.81
C TYR A 408 12.56 -24.81 -22.17
N GLU A 409 11.89 -24.25 -21.18
CA GLU A 409 11.01 -23.09 -21.30
C GLU A 409 11.81 -21.87 -21.77
N LEU A 410 11.21 -21.08 -22.66
CA LEU A 410 11.82 -19.88 -23.20
C LEU A 410 12.04 -18.82 -22.11
N PHE A 411 13.03 -17.96 -22.33
CA PHE A 411 13.35 -16.87 -21.40
C PHE A 411 13.57 -15.54 -22.11
N SER A 412 14.24 -15.52 -23.26
CA SER A 412 14.55 -14.29 -24.00
C SER A 412 14.39 -14.51 -25.50
N ILE A 413 13.93 -13.45 -26.18
CA ILE A 413 13.68 -13.37 -27.61
C ILE A 413 14.15 -12.01 -28.12
N ALA A 414 14.69 -11.97 -29.33
CA ALA A 414 15.01 -10.73 -30.04
C ALA A 414 14.76 -10.92 -31.53
N ALA A 415 14.19 -9.91 -32.17
CA ALA A 415 14.03 -9.87 -33.61
C ALA A 415 15.10 -8.97 -34.24
N ALA A 416 15.51 -9.33 -35.45
CA ALA A 416 16.35 -8.49 -36.29
C ALA A 416 15.54 -7.29 -36.83
N HIS A 417 16.21 -6.17 -37.10
CA HIS A 417 15.59 -4.92 -37.51
C HIS A 417 15.24 -4.87 -39.00
N HIS A 418 16.03 -5.54 -39.85
CA HIS A 418 15.95 -5.49 -41.31
C HIS A 418 15.76 -6.86 -41.96
N SER A 419 15.73 -7.94 -41.17
CA SER A 419 15.53 -9.30 -41.64
C SER A 419 14.49 -10.04 -40.80
N ASN A 420 14.01 -11.18 -41.29
CA ASN A 420 13.03 -12.02 -40.58
C ASN A 420 13.68 -12.93 -39.52
N LEU A 421 14.91 -12.65 -39.12
CA LEU A 421 15.64 -13.48 -38.17
C LEU A 421 15.17 -13.22 -36.75
N LEU A 422 15.04 -14.30 -36.00
CA LEU A 422 14.63 -14.30 -34.61
C LEU A 422 15.64 -15.08 -33.78
N ALA A 423 16.26 -14.42 -32.82
CA ALA A 423 17.16 -15.02 -31.85
C ALA A 423 16.41 -15.37 -30.56
N THR A 424 16.61 -16.59 -30.05
CA THR A 424 15.85 -17.13 -28.92
C THR A 424 16.74 -17.90 -27.95
N ALA A 425 16.45 -17.82 -26.66
CA ALA A 425 17.12 -18.61 -25.62
C ALA A 425 16.12 -19.12 -24.56
N CYS A 426 16.48 -20.26 -23.95
CA CYS A 426 15.68 -20.91 -22.91
C CYS A 426 16.36 -20.86 -21.53
N LYS A 427 15.59 -21.23 -20.50
CA LYS A 427 16.11 -21.45 -19.14
C LYS A 427 17.18 -22.55 -19.19
N ALA A 428 18.36 -22.27 -18.64
CA ALA A 428 19.50 -23.18 -18.70
C ALA A 428 20.29 -23.22 -17.39
N GLN A 429 20.64 -24.43 -16.96
CA GLN A 429 21.55 -24.71 -15.84
C GLN A 429 22.89 -25.31 -16.28
N SER A 430 23.11 -25.47 -17.59
CA SER A 430 24.35 -25.99 -18.17
C SER A 430 24.63 -25.37 -19.54
N ALA A 431 25.89 -25.41 -19.96
CA ALA A 431 26.35 -24.86 -21.23
C ALA A 431 25.66 -25.47 -22.45
N LYS A 432 25.29 -26.76 -22.38
CA LYS A 432 24.58 -27.48 -23.45
C LYS A 432 23.26 -26.80 -23.87
N HIS A 433 22.59 -26.16 -22.91
CA HIS A 433 21.28 -25.52 -23.14
C HIS A 433 21.36 -23.99 -23.14
N ALA A 434 22.47 -23.42 -22.65
CA ALA A 434 22.72 -21.98 -22.64
C ALA A 434 23.26 -21.50 -24.00
N VAL A 435 22.44 -21.65 -25.04
CA VAL A 435 22.77 -21.30 -26.43
C VAL A 435 21.70 -20.36 -27.02
N VAL A 436 22.12 -19.46 -27.91
CA VAL A 436 21.19 -18.65 -28.70
C VAL A 436 20.85 -19.43 -29.98
N ARG A 437 19.56 -19.60 -30.29
CA ARG A 437 19.11 -20.20 -31.56
C ARG A 437 18.53 -19.12 -32.45
N ILE A 438 18.92 -19.13 -33.72
CA ILE A 438 18.41 -18.21 -34.72
C ILE A 438 17.48 -18.99 -35.66
N THR A 439 16.30 -18.44 -35.92
CA THR A 439 15.30 -19.01 -36.81
C THR A 439 14.71 -17.90 -37.67
N ASP A 440 14.42 -18.19 -38.94
CA ASP A 440 13.59 -17.31 -39.77
C ASP A 440 12.13 -17.40 -39.27
N ALA A 441 11.61 -16.31 -38.72
CA ALA A 441 10.32 -16.29 -38.05
C ALA A 441 9.14 -16.56 -39.01
N ILE A 442 9.31 -16.28 -40.29
CA ILE A 442 8.26 -16.49 -41.31
C ILE A 442 8.35 -17.92 -41.86
N LYS A 443 9.55 -18.35 -42.26
CA LYS A 443 9.75 -19.68 -42.87
C LYS A 443 9.81 -20.81 -41.84
N GLY A 444 10.07 -20.49 -40.58
CA GLY A 444 10.24 -21.46 -39.50
C GLY A 444 11.51 -22.30 -39.58
N MET A 445 12.50 -21.89 -40.38
CA MET A 445 13.75 -22.63 -40.59
C MET A 445 14.89 -22.07 -39.73
N HIS A 446 15.69 -22.95 -39.15
CA HIS A 446 16.89 -22.55 -38.39
C HIS A 446 17.92 -21.87 -39.29
N TYR A 447 18.56 -20.83 -38.77
CA TYR A 447 19.61 -20.06 -39.43
C TYR A 447 20.96 -20.36 -38.78
N GLY A 448 21.82 -21.09 -39.50
CA GLY A 448 23.13 -21.50 -39.00
C GLY A 448 23.08 -22.44 -37.77
N ASN A 449 24.21 -22.53 -37.08
CA ASN A 449 24.34 -23.33 -35.86
C ASN A 449 23.93 -22.53 -34.60
N PRO A 450 23.50 -23.20 -33.51
CA PRO A 450 23.30 -22.53 -32.23
C PRO A 450 24.56 -21.80 -31.75
N LEU A 451 24.39 -20.58 -31.24
CA LEU A 451 25.50 -19.77 -30.76
C LEU A 451 25.85 -20.17 -29.32
N GLU A 452 27.01 -20.81 -29.16
CA GLU A 452 27.45 -21.39 -27.90
C GLU A 452 28.33 -20.45 -27.05
N GLY A 453 28.50 -20.84 -25.79
CA GLY A 453 29.57 -20.35 -24.93
C GLY A 453 29.13 -19.76 -23.59
N HIS A 454 27.83 -19.52 -23.40
CA HIS A 454 27.29 -19.28 -22.06
C HIS A 454 27.18 -20.60 -21.28
N THR A 455 27.12 -20.50 -19.96
CA THR A 455 27.02 -21.67 -19.06
C THR A 455 25.71 -21.74 -18.29
N LEU A 456 24.99 -20.61 -18.18
CA LEU A 456 23.70 -20.46 -17.51
C LEU A 456 22.72 -19.66 -18.38
N THR A 457 21.45 -19.59 -17.98
CA THR A 457 20.38 -18.85 -18.68
C THR A 457 20.86 -17.51 -19.23
N ILE A 458 20.64 -17.32 -20.53
CA ILE A 458 20.82 -16.06 -21.25
C ILE A 458 19.61 -15.19 -20.93
N THR A 459 19.83 -14.01 -20.37
CA THR A 459 18.76 -13.17 -19.83
C THR A 459 18.27 -12.12 -20.81
N SER A 460 19.12 -11.64 -21.72
CA SER A 460 18.77 -10.68 -22.77
C SER A 460 19.61 -10.93 -24.02
N ILE A 461 19.00 -10.70 -25.18
CA ILE A 461 19.59 -10.82 -26.52
C ILE A 461 19.22 -9.55 -27.27
N GLN A 462 20.16 -9.00 -28.04
CA GLN A 462 19.91 -7.83 -28.89
C GLN A 462 20.63 -7.97 -30.23
N PHE A 463 19.97 -7.61 -31.32
CA PHE A 463 20.61 -7.39 -32.61
C PHE A 463 21.25 -6.00 -32.64
N SER A 464 22.36 -5.84 -33.37
CA SER A 464 22.85 -4.51 -33.70
C SER A 464 21.88 -3.82 -34.66
N PRO A 465 21.82 -2.48 -34.72
CA PRO A 465 20.90 -1.76 -35.60
C PRO A 465 21.01 -2.12 -37.08
N ASP A 466 22.14 -2.67 -37.53
CA ASP A 466 22.39 -3.11 -38.90
C ASP A 466 22.28 -4.65 -39.09
N ASP A 467 21.80 -5.38 -38.09
CA ASP A 467 21.70 -6.84 -38.02
C ASP A 467 23.01 -7.61 -38.23
N LYS A 468 24.18 -6.97 -38.19
CA LYS A 468 25.46 -7.66 -38.40
C LYS A 468 25.98 -8.34 -37.15
N MET A 469 25.55 -7.91 -35.97
CA MET A 469 26.01 -8.45 -34.69
C MET A 469 24.84 -8.85 -33.81
N ILE A 470 25.10 -9.83 -32.95
CA ILE A 470 24.19 -10.25 -31.87
C ILE A 470 24.94 -10.13 -30.56
N LEU A 471 24.36 -9.43 -29.60
CA LEU A 471 24.82 -9.35 -28.22
C LEU A 471 23.95 -10.24 -27.35
N SER A 472 24.58 -11.08 -26.51
CA SER A 472 23.88 -11.86 -25.49
C SER A 472 24.51 -11.66 -24.12
N VAL A 473 23.67 -11.62 -23.09
CA VAL A 473 24.09 -11.51 -21.69
C VAL A 473 23.47 -12.62 -20.84
N SER A 474 24.16 -13.03 -19.77
CA SER A 474 23.77 -14.23 -19.02
C SER A 474 23.93 -14.10 -17.50
N ARG A 475 23.21 -14.99 -16.80
CA ARG A 475 23.40 -15.30 -15.38
C ARG A 475 24.81 -15.75 -15.02
N ASP A 476 25.58 -16.24 -15.99
CA ASP A 476 26.98 -16.62 -15.78
C ASP A 476 27.94 -15.42 -15.64
N ARG A 477 27.38 -14.19 -15.70
CA ARG A 477 28.06 -12.90 -15.52
C ARG A 477 28.90 -12.48 -16.71
N THR A 478 28.68 -13.10 -17.86
CA THR A 478 29.36 -12.77 -19.11
C THR A 478 28.43 -12.13 -20.12
N TRP A 479 28.99 -11.29 -20.98
CA TRP A 479 28.39 -10.90 -22.24
C TRP A 479 29.21 -11.49 -23.40
N ARG A 480 28.54 -11.78 -24.50
CA ARG A 480 29.13 -12.32 -25.73
C ARG A 480 28.62 -11.57 -26.94
N LEU A 481 29.51 -11.37 -27.90
CA LEU A 481 29.23 -10.74 -29.18
C LEU A 481 29.48 -11.74 -30.30
N PHE A 482 28.52 -11.85 -31.21
CA PHE A 482 28.60 -12.65 -32.41
C PHE A 482 28.48 -11.75 -33.63
N GLU A 483 29.19 -12.07 -34.70
CA GLU A 483 29.17 -11.33 -35.96
C GLU A 483 28.75 -12.25 -37.10
N LYS A 484 27.97 -11.73 -38.04
CA LYS A 484 27.55 -12.45 -39.24
C LYS A 484 28.74 -12.73 -40.14
N ALA A 485 28.97 -13.99 -40.49
CA ALA A 485 30.06 -14.38 -41.38
C ALA A 485 29.81 -13.87 -42.81
N SER A 486 30.83 -13.30 -43.45
CA SER A 486 30.71 -12.76 -44.82
C SER A 486 30.38 -13.82 -45.88
N ASP A 487 30.83 -15.06 -45.66
CA ASP A 487 30.80 -16.13 -46.68
C ASP A 487 29.81 -17.26 -46.35
N LYS A 488 29.07 -17.15 -45.24
CA LYS A 488 28.18 -18.21 -44.74
C LYS A 488 26.94 -17.62 -44.07
N GLU A 489 25.82 -18.34 -44.15
CA GLU A 489 24.59 -18.01 -43.41
C GLU A 489 24.68 -18.42 -41.93
N GLU A 490 25.67 -17.89 -41.22
CA GLU A 490 25.87 -18.15 -39.79
C GLU A 490 26.43 -16.93 -39.05
N TYR A 491 26.23 -16.88 -37.74
CA TYR A 491 26.90 -15.94 -36.84
C TYR A 491 28.01 -16.67 -36.09
N ILE A 492 29.16 -16.01 -35.94
CA ILE A 492 30.35 -16.56 -35.27
C ILE A 492 30.71 -15.69 -34.07
N ALA A 493 31.20 -16.30 -32.98
CA ALA A 493 31.60 -15.57 -31.78
C ALA A 493 32.87 -14.75 -32.06
N VAL A 494 32.86 -13.45 -31.74
CA VAL A 494 33.98 -12.53 -32.00
C VAL A 494 34.56 -11.92 -30.72
N ALA A 495 33.74 -11.71 -29.68
CA ALA A 495 34.20 -11.18 -28.41
C ALA A 495 33.39 -11.73 -27.24
N ALA A 496 34.01 -11.79 -26.06
CA ALA A 496 33.36 -12.16 -24.81
C ALA A 496 34.08 -11.53 -23.63
N ASN A 497 33.35 -11.23 -22.56
CA ASN A 497 33.95 -10.63 -21.37
C ASN A 497 33.20 -11.02 -20.09
N LYS A 498 33.95 -11.17 -18.99
CA LYS A 498 33.44 -11.49 -17.65
C LYS A 498 33.83 -10.41 -16.65
N SER A 499 33.23 -9.24 -16.78
CA SER A 499 33.60 -8.08 -15.96
C SER A 499 32.62 -7.75 -14.84
N HIS A 500 31.39 -8.25 -14.90
CA HIS A 500 30.40 -8.06 -13.85
C HIS A 500 30.58 -9.08 -12.71
N GLY A 501 30.32 -8.64 -11.47
CA GLY A 501 30.45 -9.47 -10.27
C GLY A 501 29.24 -10.40 -10.04
N ARG A 502 28.09 -10.08 -10.62
CA ARG A 502 26.81 -10.78 -10.50
C ARG A 502 26.12 -10.88 -11.86
N ILE A 503 24.96 -11.51 -11.88
CA ILE A 503 24.10 -11.72 -13.06
C ILE A 503 23.98 -10.41 -13.85
N ILE A 504 24.18 -10.47 -15.16
CA ILE A 504 23.80 -9.38 -16.06
C ILE A 504 22.34 -9.64 -16.42
N TRP A 505 21.46 -8.68 -16.20
CA TRP A 505 20.03 -8.83 -16.47
C TRP A 505 19.70 -8.44 -17.89
N ASP A 506 20.22 -7.29 -18.32
CA ASP A 506 19.81 -6.67 -19.58
C ASP A 506 20.98 -6.00 -20.30
N CYS A 507 20.83 -5.81 -21.61
CA CYS A 507 21.80 -5.15 -22.46
C CYS A 507 21.12 -4.46 -23.64
N GLN A 508 21.76 -3.42 -24.19
CA GLN A 508 21.28 -2.78 -25.41
C GLN A 508 22.39 -2.15 -26.23
N PHE A 509 22.28 -2.27 -27.56
CA PHE A 509 23.12 -1.50 -28.48
C PHE A 509 22.75 -0.01 -28.49
N SER A 510 23.73 0.81 -28.82
CA SER A 510 23.50 2.18 -29.29
C SER A 510 22.90 2.22 -30.68
N ASN A 511 22.18 3.30 -30.99
CA ASN A 511 21.57 3.52 -32.31
C ASN A 511 22.59 3.46 -33.48
N CYS A 512 23.88 3.68 -33.22
CA CYS A 512 24.93 3.59 -34.23
C CYS A 512 25.71 2.26 -34.23
N GLY A 513 25.38 1.31 -33.35
CA GLY A 513 26.02 -0.01 -33.25
C GLY A 513 27.48 -0.01 -32.74
N ASN A 514 28.09 1.15 -32.53
CA ASN A 514 29.50 1.27 -32.12
C ASN A 514 29.74 1.17 -30.60
N ALA A 515 28.66 1.17 -29.83
CA ALA A 515 28.67 1.00 -28.39
C ALA A 515 27.47 0.15 -27.94
N PHE A 516 27.58 -0.49 -26.79
CA PHE A 516 26.47 -1.15 -26.11
C PHE A 516 26.58 -0.99 -24.60
N VAL A 517 25.47 -1.23 -23.90
CA VAL A 517 25.38 -1.15 -22.45
C VAL A 517 25.00 -2.48 -21.83
N THR A 518 25.48 -2.77 -20.62
CA THR A 518 25.13 -3.97 -19.85
C THR A 518 24.73 -3.58 -18.43
N ALA A 519 23.58 -4.07 -17.97
CA ALA A 519 23.02 -3.81 -16.64
C ALA A 519 23.11 -5.05 -15.75
N SER A 520 23.64 -4.90 -14.54
CA SER A 520 23.88 -6.04 -13.66
C SER A 520 23.36 -5.86 -12.25
N ARG A 521 23.01 -7.01 -11.67
CA ARG A 521 22.70 -7.15 -10.24
C ARG A 521 23.88 -6.83 -9.31
N ASP A 522 25.07 -6.61 -9.86
CA ASP A 522 26.21 -6.09 -9.08
C ASP A 522 26.13 -4.58 -8.83
N LYS A 523 24.97 -3.97 -9.15
CA LYS A 523 24.68 -2.54 -9.00
C LYS A 523 25.51 -1.67 -9.95
N THR A 524 25.96 -2.24 -11.07
CA THR A 524 26.69 -1.49 -12.10
C THR A 524 26.04 -1.60 -13.46
N VAL A 525 26.08 -0.48 -14.19
CA VAL A 525 25.83 -0.42 -15.63
C VAL A 525 27.13 -0.06 -16.31
N ARG A 526 27.52 -0.82 -17.32
CA ARG A 526 28.77 -0.59 -18.07
C ARG A 526 28.45 -0.21 -19.50
N VAL A 527 29.14 0.81 -20.00
CA VAL A 527 29.11 1.23 -21.40
C VAL A 527 30.38 0.72 -22.07
N TRP A 528 30.19 -0.04 -23.14
CA TRP A 528 31.24 -0.69 -23.92
C TRP A 528 31.37 0.01 -25.27
N CYS A 529 32.60 0.30 -25.67
CA CYS A 529 32.93 0.82 -26.99
C CYS A 529 34.05 -0.02 -27.61
N ARG A 530 34.13 -0.05 -28.94
CA ARG A 530 35.26 -0.66 -29.65
C ARG A 530 36.58 0.02 -29.27
N SER A 531 37.63 -0.77 -29.08
CA SER A 531 38.96 -0.26 -28.70
C SER A 531 39.56 0.63 -29.78
N ALA A 532 40.22 1.74 -29.37
CA ALA A 532 40.84 2.67 -30.31
C ALA A 532 41.99 1.99 -31.10
N GLY A 533 41.84 1.91 -32.43
CA GLY A 533 42.86 1.36 -33.34
C GLY A 533 42.61 -0.08 -33.82
N SER A 534 41.61 -0.76 -33.30
CA SER A 534 41.16 -2.07 -33.79
C SER A 534 40.23 -1.89 -35.00
N LYS A 535 40.51 -2.61 -36.11
CA LYS A 535 39.67 -2.63 -37.33
C LYS A 535 38.65 -3.78 -37.30
N ASP A 536 38.75 -4.65 -36.30
CA ASP A 536 38.02 -5.91 -36.13
C ASP A 536 37.12 -5.85 -34.87
N ASN A 537 36.06 -6.66 -34.82
CA ASN A 537 35.11 -6.66 -33.69
C ASN A 537 35.60 -7.42 -32.45
N SER A 538 36.90 -7.68 -32.35
CA SER A 538 37.50 -8.57 -31.35
C SER A 538 37.76 -7.90 -30.00
N SER A 539 37.88 -6.56 -29.96
CA SER A 539 38.28 -5.81 -28.75
C SER A 539 37.29 -4.71 -28.38
N TRP A 540 36.80 -4.77 -27.13
CA TRP A 540 35.83 -3.84 -26.56
C TRP A 540 36.21 -3.42 -25.15
N ASP A 541 36.24 -2.12 -24.91
CA ASP A 541 36.62 -1.52 -23.63
C ASP A 541 35.41 -0.95 -22.89
N ALA A 542 35.39 -1.15 -21.57
CA ALA A 542 34.41 -0.52 -20.69
C ALA A 542 34.79 0.95 -20.46
N VAL A 543 34.30 1.85 -21.32
CA VAL A 543 34.62 3.28 -21.30
C VAL A 543 33.92 4.04 -20.16
N CYS A 544 32.82 3.50 -19.64
CA CYS A 544 32.09 4.09 -18.51
C CYS A 544 31.49 2.99 -17.63
N VAL A 545 31.58 3.19 -16.31
CA VAL A 545 30.95 2.33 -15.30
C VAL A 545 30.12 3.22 -14.39
N LEU A 546 28.81 3.09 -14.48
CA LEU A 546 27.84 3.72 -13.58
C LEU A 546 27.60 2.76 -12.41
N LYS A 547 27.53 3.31 -11.20
CA LYS A 547 27.28 2.57 -9.96
C LYS A 547 26.03 3.10 -9.31
N PHE A 548 25.21 2.20 -8.80
CA PHE A 548 23.92 2.50 -8.20
C PHE A 548 23.85 1.93 -6.78
N ASP A 549 22.94 2.47 -5.97
CA ASP A 549 22.68 1.94 -4.63
C ASP A 549 21.90 0.62 -4.68
N GLU A 550 21.13 0.42 -5.74
CA GLU A 550 20.35 -0.79 -6.00
C GLU A 550 20.80 -1.52 -7.28
N ALA A 551 20.40 -2.77 -7.42
CA ALA A 551 20.71 -3.56 -8.61
C ALA A 551 20.05 -2.95 -9.86
N ALA A 552 20.81 -2.83 -10.94
CA ALA A 552 20.27 -2.46 -12.24
C ALA A 552 19.66 -3.70 -12.92
N THR A 553 18.39 -3.62 -13.27
CA THR A 553 17.61 -4.74 -13.82
C THR A 553 17.23 -4.54 -15.29
N ALA A 554 17.17 -3.30 -15.77
CA ALA A 554 16.84 -2.97 -17.16
C ALA A 554 17.62 -1.74 -17.64
N VAL A 555 17.90 -1.67 -18.93
CA VAL A 555 18.53 -0.50 -19.57
C VAL A 555 17.85 -0.17 -20.89
N SER A 556 17.65 1.12 -21.16
CA SER A 556 17.21 1.59 -22.47
C SER A 556 18.02 2.82 -22.91
N MET A 557 18.43 2.89 -24.17
CA MET A 557 19.28 3.96 -24.69
C MET A 557 18.71 4.47 -26.01
N SER A 558 18.62 5.80 -26.13
CA SER A 558 18.19 6.46 -27.36
C SER A 558 18.95 7.78 -27.53
N GLY A 559 19.66 7.91 -28.65
CA GLY A 559 20.48 9.10 -28.93
C GLY A 559 21.56 9.32 -27.88
N LYS A 560 21.42 10.38 -27.07
CA LYS A 560 22.34 10.72 -25.97
C LYS A 560 21.83 10.28 -24.59
N LEU A 561 20.63 9.72 -24.53
CA LEU A 561 19.95 9.38 -23.29
C LEU A 561 20.12 7.90 -22.97
N LEU A 562 20.40 7.59 -21.72
CA LEU A 562 20.43 6.25 -21.15
C LEU A 562 19.50 6.21 -19.93
N ALA A 563 18.43 5.44 -20.03
CA ALA A 563 17.55 5.08 -18.92
C ALA A 563 18.04 3.78 -18.25
N VAL A 564 18.02 3.76 -16.92
CA VAL A 564 18.40 2.60 -16.10
C VAL A 564 17.27 2.31 -15.12
N GLY A 565 16.68 1.12 -15.21
CA GLY A 565 15.70 0.63 -14.26
C GLY A 565 16.37 -0.14 -13.12
N LEU A 566 16.02 0.19 -11.89
CA LEU A 566 16.55 -0.41 -10.67
C LEU A 566 15.55 -1.38 -10.02
N GLU A 567 16.06 -2.34 -9.24
CA GLU A 567 15.26 -3.39 -8.56
C GLU A 567 14.22 -2.81 -7.58
N ASN A 568 14.38 -1.56 -7.12
CA ASN A 568 13.42 -0.84 -6.27
C ASN A 568 12.32 -0.09 -7.05
N GLY A 569 12.30 -0.18 -8.37
CA GLY A 569 11.31 0.49 -9.24
C GLY A 569 11.68 1.91 -9.68
N LEU A 570 12.84 2.43 -9.28
CA LEU A 570 13.34 3.72 -9.79
C LEU A 570 13.84 3.58 -11.23
N ILE A 571 13.53 4.58 -12.05
CA ILE A 571 14.14 4.77 -13.38
C ILE A 571 15.01 6.02 -13.33
N GLU A 572 16.31 5.84 -13.55
CA GLU A 572 17.25 6.95 -13.65
C GLU A 572 17.60 7.24 -15.11
N ILE A 573 17.57 8.51 -15.50
CA ILE A 573 17.86 8.97 -16.85
C ILE A 573 19.16 9.75 -16.84
N TYR A 574 20.09 9.30 -17.68
CA TYR A 574 21.42 9.87 -17.87
C TYR A 574 21.53 10.50 -19.25
N GLU A 575 22.24 11.62 -19.33
CA GLU A 575 22.60 12.24 -20.61
C GLU A 575 24.12 12.24 -20.82
N LYS A 576 24.53 11.98 -22.06
CA LYS A 576 25.93 12.07 -22.50
C LYS A 576 26.34 13.52 -22.83
N ASN A 577 27.12 14.14 -21.94
CA ASN A 577 27.69 15.48 -22.12
C ASN A 577 29.19 15.42 -22.50
N GLY A 578 29.49 15.50 -23.80
CA GLY A 578 30.86 15.60 -24.31
C GLY A 578 31.76 14.40 -23.94
N LEU A 579 33.09 14.62 -23.91
CA LEU A 579 34.13 13.64 -23.56
C LEU A 579 34.19 13.27 -22.05
N SER A 580 33.12 13.52 -21.28
CA SER A 580 33.08 13.26 -19.83
C SER A 580 31.86 12.45 -19.40
N LYS A 581 31.96 11.84 -18.21
CA LYS A 581 31.02 10.87 -17.62
C LYS A 581 29.55 11.30 -17.74
N ALA A 582 28.67 10.33 -17.98
CA ALA A 582 27.23 10.55 -17.98
C ALA A 582 26.77 11.10 -16.61
N LYS A 583 25.91 12.12 -16.62
CA LYS A 583 25.30 12.69 -15.41
C LYS A 583 23.80 12.36 -15.39
N PRO A 584 23.22 12.04 -14.22
CA PRO A 584 21.78 11.90 -14.11
C PRO A 584 21.14 13.26 -14.35
N ILE A 585 20.15 13.30 -15.25
CA ILE A 585 19.39 14.51 -15.58
C ILE A 585 17.96 14.46 -15.02
N ALA A 586 17.45 13.26 -14.73
CA ALA A 586 16.16 13.06 -14.08
C ALA A 586 16.08 11.65 -13.46
N SER A 587 15.31 11.53 -12.39
CA SER A 587 14.85 10.24 -11.86
C SER A 587 13.33 10.28 -11.87
N ALA A 588 12.70 9.34 -12.57
CA ALA A 588 11.25 9.28 -12.72
C ALA A 588 10.71 7.95 -12.15
N ILE A 589 9.60 8.05 -11.41
CA ILE A 589 8.73 6.91 -11.10
C ILE A 589 7.44 7.16 -11.89
N ALA A 590 7.14 6.30 -12.85
CA ALA A 590 5.86 6.31 -13.57
C ALA A 590 5.53 4.87 -13.99
N LEU A 591 4.39 4.25 -13.71
CA LEU A 591 3.14 4.55 -12.99
C LEU A 591 2.42 3.20 -12.80
N GLY A 592 1.62 3.00 -11.73
CA GLY A 592 0.86 1.74 -11.63
C GLY A 592 0.15 1.39 -10.32
N THR A 593 0.25 2.22 -9.29
CA THR A 593 -0.98 2.63 -8.59
C THR A 593 -1.15 4.10 -8.93
N ARG A 594 -2.39 4.61 -8.87
CA ARG A 594 -2.70 6.03 -9.06
C ARG A 594 -1.56 6.89 -8.51
N GLN A 595 -1.31 8.00 -9.17
CA GLN A 595 -0.95 9.19 -8.42
C GLN A 595 -1.96 9.34 -7.25
N ILE A 596 -1.70 8.73 -6.08
CA ILE A 596 -1.38 9.58 -4.96
C ILE A 596 -0.25 10.38 -5.56
N SER A 597 -0.53 11.63 -5.88
CA SER A 597 0.47 12.57 -6.31
C SER A 597 1.81 12.25 -5.59
N ASN A 598 2.93 12.79 -6.02
CA ASN A 598 3.54 13.60 -4.97
C ASN A 598 2.45 14.55 -4.41
N MET A 599 1.63 14.05 -3.47
CA MET A 599 1.71 14.56 -2.15
C MET A 599 3.22 14.54 -1.92
N SER A 600 3.88 15.64 -2.30
CA SER A 600 4.46 16.44 -1.25
C SER A 600 3.42 16.36 -0.13
N GLY A 601 3.53 15.33 0.72
CA GLY A 601 2.64 15.14 1.86
C GLY A 601 2.55 16.51 2.45
N ARG A 602 1.33 17.03 2.65
CA ARG A 602 1.13 18.41 3.13
C ARG A 602 2.21 18.66 4.16
N GLU A 603 3.01 19.70 3.93
CA GLU A 603 4.22 19.85 4.74
C GLU A 603 3.77 20.00 6.19
N VAL A 604 4.33 19.15 7.06
CA VAL A 604 3.95 19.14 8.47
C VAL A 604 4.87 20.11 9.19
N TYR A 605 4.28 21.18 9.67
CA TYR A 605 4.96 22.14 10.52
C TYR A 605 4.56 21.96 11.98
N ILE A 606 5.42 22.43 12.87
CA ILE A 606 5.20 22.45 14.31
C ILE A 606 5.06 23.91 14.69
N ALA A 607 3.89 24.31 15.19
CA ALA A 607 3.60 25.69 15.60
C ALA A 607 4.13 25.99 17.01
N ALA A 608 4.06 25.01 17.92
CA ALA A 608 4.67 25.10 19.24
C ALA A 608 4.99 23.70 19.78
N ALA A 609 5.94 23.65 20.71
CA ALA A 609 6.38 22.45 21.40
C ALA A 609 6.67 22.81 22.86
N GLN A 610 5.98 22.22 23.83
CA GLN A 610 6.08 22.56 25.26
C GLN A 610 6.03 21.29 26.12
N ARG A 611 6.60 21.33 27.31
CA ARG A 611 6.60 20.22 28.27
C ARG A 611 6.48 20.69 29.71
N THR A 612 5.94 19.86 30.57
CA THR A 612 6.06 20.08 32.02
C THR A 612 7.51 19.87 32.45
N PRO A 613 7.89 20.36 33.65
CA PRO A 613 9.02 19.80 34.36
C PRO A 613 8.85 18.29 34.57
N ILE A 614 9.97 17.60 34.71
CA ILE A 614 10.04 16.20 35.06
C ILE A 614 10.30 16.12 36.56
N ALA A 615 9.40 15.47 37.28
CA ALA A 615 9.57 15.20 38.70
C ALA A 615 10.06 13.78 38.92
N SER A 616 10.77 13.57 40.03
CA SER A 616 11.11 12.22 40.49
C SER A 616 9.85 11.45 40.88
N ILE A 617 9.94 10.12 40.89
CA ILE A 617 8.89 9.29 41.47
C ILE A 617 8.58 9.72 42.91
N ASN A 618 7.29 9.85 43.23
CA ASN A 618 6.78 10.40 44.49
C ASN A 618 7.28 11.83 44.81
N GLY A 619 7.72 12.58 43.80
CA GLY A 619 8.25 13.93 43.90
C GLY A 619 7.19 15.02 43.73
N GLY A 620 7.62 16.17 43.18
CA GLY A 620 6.82 17.40 43.13
C GLY A 620 5.50 17.30 42.35
N LEU A 621 5.37 16.34 41.43
CA LEU A 621 4.18 16.17 40.58
C LEU A 621 3.32 14.94 40.95
N ALA A 622 3.68 14.20 41.99
CA ALA A 622 3.09 12.90 42.29
C ALA A 622 1.58 12.93 42.57
N THR A 623 1.02 14.06 42.98
CA THR A 623 -0.42 14.20 43.24
C THR A 623 -1.27 14.38 41.97
N LEU A 624 -0.63 14.54 40.80
CA LEU A 624 -1.32 14.77 39.52
C LEU A 624 -1.29 13.50 38.67
N SER A 625 -2.42 13.17 38.04
CA SER A 625 -2.51 12.07 37.08
C SER A 625 -1.81 12.41 35.76
N ALA A 626 -1.47 11.38 34.96
CA ALA A 626 -0.85 11.60 33.65
C ALA A 626 -1.70 12.53 32.74
N PRO A 627 -3.04 12.36 32.64
CA PRO A 627 -3.88 13.32 31.90
C PRO A 627 -3.81 14.75 32.43
N GLN A 628 -3.74 14.97 33.74
CA GLN A 628 -3.63 16.33 34.30
C GLN A 628 -2.31 17.00 33.90
N LEU A 629 -1.22 16.24 33.84
CA LEU A 629 0.06 16.74 33.32
C LEU A 629 -0.04 17.04 31.82
N GLY A 630 -0.69 16.17 31.05
CA GLY A 630 -0.97 16.38 29.62
C GLY A 630 -1.77 17.65 29.36
N VAL A 631 -2.78 17.95 30.18
CA VAL A 631 -3.57 19.18 30.10
C VAL A 631 -2.69 20.42 30.23
N VAL A 632 -1.74 20.44 31.17
CA VAL A 632 -0.84 21.58 31.36
C VAL A 632 0.05 21.78 30.13
N ALA A 633 0.61 20.70 29.58
CA ALA A 633 1.44 20.76 28.39
C ALA A 633 0.67 21.27 27.17
N VAL A 634 -0.54 20.77 26.91
CA VAL A 634 -1.38 21.20 25.78
C VAL A 634 -1.80 22.66 25.91
N LYS A 635 -2.24 23.10 27.09
CA LYS A 635 -2.60 24.52 27.33
C LYS A 635 -1.44 25.45 27.02
N LYS A 636 -0.23 25.11 27.49
CA LYS A 636 0.95 25.93 27.22
C LYS A 636 1.33 25.93 25.74
N ALA A 637 1.23 24.78 25.07
CA ALA A 637 1.52 24.67 23.65
C ALA A 637 0.54 25.49 22.79
N LEU A 638 -0.76 25.51 23.12
CA LEU A 638 -1.75 26.36 22.46
C LEU A 638 -1.51 27.86 22.70
N GLU A 639 -1.18 28.23 23.94
CA GLU A 639 -0.82 29.61 24.30
C GLU A 639 0.39 30.10 23.46
N LYS A 640 1.40 29.24 23.28
CA LYS A 640 2.62 29.59 22.54
C LYS A 640 2.44 29.53 21.01
N SER A 641 1.56 28.69 20.50
CA SER A 641 1.33 28.55 19.05
C SER A 641 0.46 29.66 18.48
N ASN A 642 -0.38 30.30 19.31
CA ASN A 642 -1.49 31.17 18.87
C ASN A 642 -2.53 30.46 17.98
N VAL A 643 -2.52 29.12 17.92
CA VAL A 643 -3.53 28.35 17.21
C VAL A 643 -4.81 28.36 18.04
N PRO A 644 -5.97 28.76 17.48
CA PRO A 644 -7.22 28.76 18.21
C PRO A 644 -7.61 27.32 18.57
N ALA A 645 -8.06 27.10 19.81
CA ALA A 645 -8.49 25.80 20.29
C ALA A 645 -9.58 25.16 19.40
N SER A 646 -10.43 25.99 18.77
CA SER A 646 -11.48 25.56 17.84
C SER A 646 -10.97 25.03 16.50
N ALA A 647 -9.71 25.31 16.14
CA ALA A 647 -9.11 24.79 14.91
C ALA A 647 -8.46 23.42 15.09
N VAL A 648 -8.25 22.95 16.32
CA VAL A 648 -7.71 21.61 16.57
C VAL A 648 -8.76 20.57 16.20
N GLU A 649 -8.36 19.55 15.45
CA GLU A 649 -9.29 18.55 14.92
C GLU A 649 -9.08 17.15 15.49
N GLU A 650 -7.91 16.88 16.08
CA GLU A 650 -7.54 15.58 16.64
C GLU A 650 -6.39 15.69 17.66
N LEU A 651 -6.31 14.74 18.60
CA LEU A 651 -5.21 14.61 19.54
C LEU A 651 -4.68 13.17 19.65
N TYR A 652 -3.36 13.00 19.50
CA TYR A 652 -2.65 11.74 19.75
C TYR A 652 -1.70 11.89 20.94
N PHE A 653 -1.89 11.11 22.00
CA PHE A 653 -1.03 11.16 23.19
C PHE A 653 -0.46 9.80 23.57
N GLY A 654 0.86 9.73 23.72
CA GLY A 654 1.56 8.57 24.23
C GLY A 654 1.35 8.37 25.74
N GLN A 655 0.98 7.18 26.18
CA GLN A 655 0.96 6.79 27.60
C GLN A 655 1.09 5.26 27.73
N VAL A 656 2.03 4.79 28.56
CA VAL A 656 2.29 3.36 28.72
C VAL A 656 1.48 2.78 29.88
N LEU A 657 1.57 3.40 31.06
CA LEU A 657 0.92 2.91 32.27
C LEU A 657 -0.48 3.51 32.39
N GLN A 658 -1.45 2.87 31.74
CA GLN A 658 -2.82 3.39 31.60
C GLN A 658 -3.76 2.92 32.73
N ALA A 659 -3.39 1.88 33.46
CA ALA A 659 -4.22 1.31 34.53
C ALA A 659 -4.51 2.37 35.61
N GLY A 660 -5.78 2.46 36.02
CA GLY A 660 -6.21 3.40 37.07
C GLY A 660 -6.34 4.87 36.65
N CYS A 661 -6.01 5.23 35.42
CA CYS A 661 -6.08 6.63 34.93
C CYS A 661 -7.50 7.08 34.49
N GLY A 662 -8.50 6.20 34.57
CA GLY A 662 -9.85 6.46 34.06
C GLY A 662 -10.00 6.19 32.55
N GLN A 663 -11.22 6.31 32.04
CA GLN A 663 -11.53 6.02 30.64
C GLN A 663 -10.87 7.06 29.70
N SER A 664 -10.37 6.59 28.56
CA SER A 664 -9.81 7.41 27.47
C SER A 664 -8.85 8.53 27.93
N PRO A 665 -7.65 8.20 28.43
CA PRO A 665 -6.72 9.19 28.98
C PRO A 665 -6.42 10.39 28.05
N ALA A 666 -6.17 10.15 26.75
CA ALA A 666 -5.97 11.22 25.77
C ALA A 666 -7.21 12.14 25.63
N ARG A 667 -8.42 11.57 25.74
CA ARG A 667 -9.67 12.35 25.69
C ARG A 667 -9.86 13.22 26.92
N GLN A 668 -9.42 12.76 28.09
CA GLN A 668 -9.37 13.59 29.30
C GLN A 668 -8.46 14.81 29.11
N VAL A 669 -7.35 14.66 28.36
CA VAL A 669 -6.49 15.79 27.98
C VAL A 669 -7.22 16.78 27.09
N VAL A 670 -7.92 16.32 26.05
CA VAL A 670 -8.69 17.19 25.15
C VAL A 670 -9.67 18.07 25.93
N LEU A 671 -10.54 17.44 26.73
CA LEU A 671 -11.57 18.16 27.48
C LEU A 671 -10.95 19.04 28.59
N GLY A 672 -9.94 18.54 29.30
CA GLY A 672 -9.27 19.29 30.36
C GLY A 672 -8.45 20.49 29.86
N ALA A 673 -7.95 20.42 28.62
CA ALA A 673 -7.25 21.50 27.95
C ALA A 673 -8.20 22.62 27.48
N GLY A 674 -9.51 22.38 27.42
CA GLY A 674 -10.50 23.32 26.90
C GLY A 674 -10.63 23.28 25.38
N LEU A 675 -10.22 22.19 24.74
CA LEU A 675 -10.50 21.94 23.33
C LEU A 675 -11.99 21.58 23.15
N PRO A 676 -12.59 21.84 21.96
CA PRO A 676 -13.97 21.48 21.71
C PRO A 676 -14.27 19.99 21.95
N ASP A 677 -15.49 19.70 22.37
CA ASP A 677 -15.97 18.33 22.56
C ASP A 677 -16.17 17.57 21.24
N THR A 678 -16.00 18.21 20.08
CA THR A 678 -15.95 17.55 18.77
C THR A 678 -14.59 16.93 18.46
N VAL A 679 -13.54 17.21 19.24
CA VAL A 679 -12.13 17.03 18.80
C VAL A 679 -11.57 15.60 18.73
N ASP A 680 -12.21 14.49 19.07
CA ASP A 680 -11.57 13.15 19.12
C ASP A 680 -10.17 13.01 19.82
N ALA A 681 -9.81 11.81 20.26
CA ALA A 681 -8.50 11.57 20.88
C ALA A 681 -8.11 10.10 20.90
N THR A 682 -6.83 9.81 20.61
CA THR A 682 -6.27 8.46 20.68
C THR A 682 -5.09 8.39 21.66
N THR A 683 -5.15 7.41 22.58
CA THR A 683 -4.02 7.09 23.48
C THR A 683 -3.14 6.03 22.83
N VAL A 684 -1.86 6.32 22.66
CA VAL A 684 -0.90 5.47 21.94
C VAL A 684 0.04 4.79 22.92
N ASN A 685 0.22 3.47 22.81
CA ASN A 685 1.21 2.73 23.59
C ASN A 685 2.20 2.01 22.66
N LYS A 686 3.42 2.53 22.58
CA LYS A 686 4.61 1.91 22.00
C LYS A 686 5.75 1.93 23.03
N VAL A 687 5.42 1.63 24.28
CA VAL A 687 6.32 1.70 25.46
C VAL A 687 7.05 3.06 25.47
N CYS A 688 8.37 3.11 25.65
CA CYS A 688 9.13 4.36 25.73
C CYS A 688 8.99 5.25 24.47
N ALA A 689 8.69 4.67 23.30
CA ALA A 689 8.54 5.40 22.05
C ALA A 689 7.14 6.01 21.85
N SER A 690 6.22 5.85 22.80
CA SER A 690 4.81 6.25 22.68
C SER A 690 4.64 7.71 22.26
N GLY A 691 5.30 8.66 22.95
CA GLY A 691 5.19 10.08 22.63
C GLY A 691 5.70 10.43 21.22
N MET A 692 6.78 9.80 20.76
CA MET A 692 7.30 10.02 19.40
C MET A 692 6.41 9.34 18.35
N LYS A 693 5.84 8.17 18.67
CA LYS A 693 4.90 7.49 17.78
C LYS A 693 3.60 8.28 17.62
N ALA A 694 3.13 8.93 18.68
CA ALA A 694 1.99 9.85 18.61
C ALA A 694 2.24 11.02 17.66
N ILE A 695 3.44 11.64 17.71
CA ILE A 695 3.86 12.68 16.73
C ILE A 695 3.85 12.11 15.31
N ASN A 696 4.34 10.89 15.12
CA ASN A 696 4.38 10.25 13.81
C ASN A 696 2.96 9.99 13.25
N LEU A 697 2.01 9.52 14.08
CA LEU A 697 0.62 9.32 13.67
C LEU A 697 -0.08 10.63 13.31
N ALA A 698 0.11 11.67 14.12
CA ALA A 698 -0.41 13.01 13.83
C ALA A 698 0.14 13.57 12.51
N ALA A 699 1.46 13.42 12.29
CA ALA A 699 2.09 13.82 11.05
C ALA A 699 1.59 13.02 9.84
N GLN A 700 1.29 11.73 10.00
CA GLN A 700 0.69 10.91 8.95
C GLN A 700 -0.71 11.40 8.59
N SER A 701 -1.57 11.68 9.57
CA SER A 701 -2.92 12.22 9.34
C SER A 701 -2.88 13.54 8.55
N ILE A 702 -1.97 14.47 8.92
CA ILE A 702 -1.77 15.72 8.17
C ILE A 702 -1.23 15.46 6.76
N ARG A 703 -0.21 14.60 6.62
CA ARG A 703 0.37 14.27 5.32
C ARG A 703 -0.60 13.59 4.38
N LEU A 704 -1.63 12.92 4.90
CA LEU A 704 -2.72 12.30 4.14
C LEU A 704 -3.85 13.29 3.81
N GLY A 705 -3.83 14.49 4.40
CA GLY A 705 -4.86 15.51 4.23
C GLY A 705 -6.16 15.20 4.99
N GLU A 706 -6.12 14.29 5.98
CA GLU A 706 -7.28 13.94 6.81
C GLU A 706 -7.60 15.01 7.86
N LYS A 707 -6.54 15.69 8.34
CA LYS A 707 -6.57 16.74 9.35
C LYS A 707 -5.58 17.83 8.98
N ASP A 708 -5.82 19.05 9.41
CA ASP A 708 -4.95 20.20 9.22
C ASP A 708 -4.27 20.64 10.51
N VAL A 709 -4.93 20.52 11.67
CA VAL A 709 -4.35 20.85 12.98
C VAL A 709 -4.52 19.67 13.94
N VAL A 710 -3.40 19.10 14.36
CA VAL A 710 -3.37 17.94 15.26
C VAL A 710 -2.46 18.20 16.44
N VAL A 711 -2.93 17.90 17.65
CA VAL A 711 -2.11 17.94 18.86
C VAL A 711 -1.46 16.58 19.06
N ALA A 712 -0.14 16.54 19.23
CA ALA A 712 0.58 15.30 19.47
C ALA A 712 1.52 15.40 20.66
N GLY A 713 1.69 14.33 21.41
CA GLY A 713 2.55 14.39 22.59
C GLY A 713 2.60 13.09 23.36
N GLY A 714 2.97 13.21 24.63
CA GLY A 714 3.08 12.07 25.53
C GLY A 714 2.98 12.51 26.97
N MET A 715 2.50 11.62 27.82
CA MET A 715 2.31 11.83 29.24
C MET A 715 2.56 10.53 29.99
N GLU A 716 3.11 10.65 31.19
CA GLU A 716 3.23 9.51 32.10
C GLU A 716 3.20 10.02 33.54
N SER A 717 2.56 9.26 34.42
CA SER A 717 2.74 9.41 35.86
C SER A 717 3.05 8.04 36.45
N MET A 718 4.34 7.77 36.61
CA MET A 718 4.80 6.53 37.22
C MET A 718 4.50 6.52 38.72
N SER A 719 4.42 7.67 39.38
CA SER A 719 4.00 7.77 40.78
C SER A 719 2.57 7.28 41.04
N ASN A 720 1.68 7.40 40.04
CA ASN A 720 0.28 6.99 40.14
C ASN A 720 0.00 5.60 39.55
N ALA A 721 1.03 4.88 39.09
CA ALA A 721 0.87 3.53 38.57
C ALA A 721 0.41 2.58 39.71
N PRO A 722 -0.69 1.82 39.50
CA PRO A 722 -1.24 0.99 40.57
C PRO A 722 -0.52 -0.35 40.70
N TYR A 723 -0.71 -1.01 41.86
CA TYR A 723 -0.52 -2.45 41.95
C TYR A 723 -1.73 -3.18 41.35
N LEU A 724 -1.47 -4.23 40.57
CA LEU A 724 -2.45 -5.05 39.87
C LEU A 724 -2.73 -6.34 40.65
N LEU A 725 -4.00 -6.73 40.70
CA LEU A 725 -4.44 -8.04 41.18
C LEU A 725 -5.22 -8.77 40.07
N PRO A 726 -4.96 -10.06 39.85
CA PRO A 726 -5.71 -10.83 38.86
C PRO A 726 -7.19 -10.95 39.25
N ARG A 727 -8.07 -10.93 38.23
CA ARG A 727 -9.53 -10.89 38.41
C ARG A 727 -10.11 -12.12 39.10
N GLN A 728 -9.52 -13.29 38.92
CA GLN A 728 -10.00 -14.56 39.50
C GLN A 728 -9.10 -15.01 40.65
N LYS A 729 -9.72 -15.55 41.72
CA LYS A 729 -9.00 -16.07 42.89
C LYS A 729 -8.49 -17.50 42.71
N ALA A 730 -7.30 -17.72 43.25
CA ALA A 730 -6.79 -19.04 43.57
C ALA A 730 -7.82 -19.76 44.46
N PRO A 731 -8.30 -20.96 44.09
CA PRO A 731 -9.31 -21.70 44.85
C PRO A 731 -8.95 -21.93 46.34
N VAL A 732 -7.65 -21.97 46.66
CA VAL A 732 -7.06 -21.94 48.02
C VAL A 732 -5.71 -21.22 47.92
N GLY A 733 -5.33 -20.38 48.89
CA GLY A 733 -4.00 -19.75 48.95
C GLY A 733 -4.02 -18.21 49.05
N HIS A 734 -2.95 -17.56 48.59
CA HIS A 734 -2.79 -16.10 48.60
C HIS A 734 -2.65 -15.56 47.16
N PHE A 735 -2.91 -14.27 47.00
CA PHE A 735 -2.54 -13.53 45.80
C PHE A 735 -1.28 -12.72 46.04
N GLN A 736 -0.50 -12.57 44.98
CA GLN A 736 0.56 -11.58 44.92
C GLN A 736 0.07 -10.40 44.09
N ALA A 737 0.20 -9.18 44.62
CA ALA A 737 -0.01 -7.97 43.85
C ALA A 737 1.22 -7.69 42.99
N SER A 738 0.99 -7.40 41.71
CA SER A 738 2.04 -7.09 40.74
C SER A 738 2.17 -5.59 40.56
N ASP A 739 3.38 -5.04 40.58
CA ASP A 739 3.60 -3.61 40.31
C ASP A 739 3.47 -3.33 38.80
N ALA A 740 2.54 -2.46 38.40
CA ALA A 740 2.32 -2.14 36.98
C ALA A 740 3.55 -1.52 36.31
N ILE A 741 4.38 -0.76 37.05
CA ILE A 741 5.63 -0.20 36.53
C ILE A 741 6.54 -1.34 36.07
N MET A 742 6.66 -2.36 36.92
CA MET A 742 7.49 -3.52 36.63
C MET A 742 6.87 -4.36 35.51
N THR A 743 5.63 -4.81 35.66
CA THR A 743 5.04 -5.79 34.73
C THR A 743 4.76 -5.23 33.35
N ASP A 744 4.20 -4.03 33.27
CA ASP A 744 3.68 -3.48 32.01
C ASP A 744 4.66 -2.48 31.38
N GLY A 745 5.57 -1.92 32.19
CA GLY A 745 6.56 -0.93 31.74
C GLY A 745 7.95 -1.49 31.49
N LEU A 746 8.53 -2.24 32.45
CA LEU A 746 9.98 -2.45 32.54
C LEU A 746 10.45 -3.92 32.49
N TRP A 747 9.53 -4.88 32.31
CA TRP A 747 9.86 -6.29 32.23
C TRP A 747 9.83 -6.82 30.80
N ASP A 748 10.93 -7.43 30.35
CA ASP A 748 10.95 -8.12 29.06
C ASP A 748 10.26 -9.48 29.21
N VAL A 749 9.09 -9.61 28.59
CA VAL A 749 8.27 -10.82 28.70
C VAL A 749 8.90 -12.06 28.05
N TYR A 750 9.81 -11.88 27.11
CA TYR A 750 10.39 -12.98 26.32
C TYR A 750 11.62 -13.60 26.98
N ASN A 751 12.48 -12.75 27.55
CA ASN A 751 13.70 -13.15 28.24
C ASN A 751 13.50 -13.24 29.76
N ASN A 752 12.36 -12.80 30.26
CA ASN A 752 11.99 -12.79 31.68
C ASN A 752 13.02 -12.08 32.56
N ILE A 753 13.44 -10.89 32.12
CA ILE A 753 14.42 -10.03 32.80
C ILE A 753 13.97 -8.57 32.75
N HIS A 754 14.46 -7.77 33.69
CA HIS A 754 14.27 -6.31 33.66
C HIS A 754 14.98 -5.68 32.45
N MET A 755 14.48 -4.56 31.92
CA MET A 755 15.12 -3.80 30.82
C MET A 755 16.61 -3.52 31.05
N GLY A 756 17.02 -3.32 32.31
CA GLY A 756 18.42 -3.15 32.69
C GLY A 756 19.30 -4.37 32.41
N GLY A 757 18.76 -5.59 32.51
CA GLY A 757 19.47 -6.82 32.11
C GLY A 757 19.68 -6.91 30.59
N CYS A 758 18.73 -6.40 29.80
CA CYS A 758 18.92 -6.25 28.36
C CYS A 758 20.01 -5.21 28.03
N ALA A 759 20.07 -4.11 28.80
CA ALA A 759 21.12 -3.11 28.67
C ALA A 759 22.52 -3.68 28.98
N GLU A 760 22.65 -4.56 29.98
CA GLU A 760 23.91 -5.30 30.25
C GLU A 760 24.33 -6.16 29.06
N SER A 761 23.38 -6.89 28.45
CA SER A 761 23.63 -7.70 27.26
C SER A 761 24.13 -6.84 26.09
N ALA A 762 23.49 -5.69 25.84
CA ALA A 762 23.89 -4.79 24.78
C ALA A 762 25.25 -4.11 25.05
N ALA A 763 25.51 -3.70 26.29
CA ALA A 763 26.80 -3.13 26.71
C ALA A 763 27.92 -4.14 26.45
N LYS A 764 27.72 -5.42 26.81
CA LYS A 764 28.68 -6.50 26.53
C LYS A 764 28.91 -6.71 25.04
N LYS A 765 27.87 -6.67 24.20
CA LYS A 765 27.99 -6.84 22.73
C LYS A 765 28.79 -5.73 22.05
N PHE A 766 28.79 -4.52 22.63
CA PHE A 766 29.48 -3.35 22.09
C PHE A 766 30.73 -2.97 22.88
N ASP A 767 31.20 -3.84 23.79
CA ASP A 767 32.34 -3.57 24.68
C ASP A 767 32.25 -2.23 25.42
N ILE A 768 31.05 -1.85 25.86
CA ILE A 768 30.83 -0.63 26.64
C ILE A 768 31.13 -0.93 28.10
N THR A 769 32.18 -0.33 28.64
CA THR A 769 32.63 -0.60 30.00
C THR A 769 31.74 0.09 31.05
N ARG A 770 31.93 -0.28 32.32
CA ARG A 770 31.33 0.44 33.45
C ARG A 770 31.80 1.90 33.51
N GLU A 771 33.09 2.12 33.28
CA GLU A 771 33.69 3.46 33.30
C GLU A 771 33.13 4.36 32.19
N ASP A 772 32.93 3.81 30.98
CA ASP A 772 32.28 4.52 29.88
C ASP A 772 30.88 5.01 30.24
N GLN A 773 30.09 4.15 30.89
CA GLN A 773 28.72 4.47 31.30
C GLN A 773 28.68 5.50 32.43
N ASP A 774 29.53 5.36 33.43
CA ASP A 774 29.61 6.31 34.55
C ASP A 774 30.09 7.69 34.09
N ASN A 775 31.11 7.75 33.23
CA ASN A 775 31.61 9.00 32.67
C ASN A 775 30.53 9.71 31.85
N TYR A 776 29.77 8.95 31.03
CA TYR A 776 28.65 9.50 30.28
C TYR A 776 27.53 10.00 31.21
N ALA A 777 27.20 9.25 32.27
CA ALA A 777 26.19 9.66 33.24
C ALA A 777 26.57 10.97 33.94
N ILE A 778 27.81 11.07 34.45
CA ILE A 778 28.34 12.29 35.08
C ILE A 778 28.22 13.48 34.12
N GLU A 779 28.55 13.28 32.85
CA GLU A 779 28.44 14.31 31.83
C GLU A 779 26.98 14.70 31.55
N SER A 780 26.05 13.75 31.48
CA SER A 780 24.61 14.04 31.33
C SER A 780 24.08 14.91 32.49
N TYR A 781 24.45 14.59 33.74
CA TYR A 781 24.10 15.41 34.91
C TYR A 781 24.72 16.81 34.86
N ARG A 782 25.99 16.94 34.45
CA ARG A 782 26.65 18.23 34.29
C ARG A 782 25.97 19.09 33.21
N ARG A 783 25.65 18.51 32.07
CA ARG A 783 24.96 19.20 30.96
C ARG A 783 23.57 19.66 31.36
N SER A 784 22.81 18.84 32.08
CA SER A 784 21.50 19.24 32.60
C SER A 784 21.58 20.38 33.61
N ALA A 785 22.52 20.31 34.55
CA ALA A 785 22.72 21.38 35.53
C ALA A 785 23.15 22.69 34.86
N ASP A 786 24.04 22.63 33.87
CA ASP A 786 24.46 23.79 33.08
C ASP A 786 23.31 24.36 32.24
N ALA A 787 22.52 23.52 31.57
CA ALA A 787 21.38 23.94 30.78
C ALA A 787 20.30 24.64 31.63
N TRP A 788 20.01 24.12 32.83
CA TRP A 788 19.13 24.78 33.80
C TRP A 788 19.70 26.09 34.33
N LYS A 789 20.99 26.10 34.72
CA LYS A 789 21.67 27.30 35.20
C LYS A 789 21.72 28.42 34.16
N THR A 790 21.80 28.07 32.88
CA THR A 790 21.91 29.02 31.76
C THR A 790 20.56 29.34 31.10
N GLY A 791 19.44 28.85 31.63
CA GLY A 791 18.10 29.18 31.15
C GLY A 791 17.74 28.56 29.79
N ARG A 792 18.44 27.50 29.35
CA ARG A 792 18.19 26.88 28.03
C ARG A 792 16.82 26.20 27.93
N PHE A 793 16.18 25.90 29.06
CA PHE A 793 14.86 25.26 29.11
C PHE A 793 13.70 26.25 29.23
N ASP A 794 13.97 27.55 29.41
CA ASP A 794 12.93 28.56 29.69
C ASP A 794 11.83 28.63 28.62
N ASN A 795 12.18 28.33 27.37
CA ASN A 795 11.26 28.38 26.23
C ASN A 795 10.44 27.09 26.03
N GLU A 796 10.79 26.00 26.71
CA GLU A 796 10.08 24.72 26.59
C GLU A 796 9.22 24.35 27.80
N ILE A 797 9.38 25.03 28.95
CA ILE A 797 8.74 24.66 30.21
C ILE A 797 7.34 25.27 30.37
N ALA A 798 6.39 24.40 30.66
CA ALA A 798 5.05 24.70 31.15
C ALA A 798 5.02 24.51 32.68
N GLU A 799 5.07 25.61 33.42
CA GLU A 799 5.00 25.57 34.89
C GLU A 799 3.72 24.87 35.37
N VAL A 800 3.84 24.00 36.37
CA VAL A 800 2.74 23.20 36.92
C VAL A 800 2.38 23.71 38.31
N VAL A 801 1.12 24.08 38.50
CA VAL A 801 0.60 24.49 39.81
C VAL A 801 0.02 23.27 40.53
N VAL A 802 0.64 22.91 41.65
CA VAL A 802 0.22 21.80 42.52
C VAL A 802 -0.49 22.37 43.74
N LYS A 803 -1.78 22.08 43.85
CA LYS A 803 -2.61 22.56 44.97
C LYS A 803 -2.34 21.73 46.21
N THR A 804 -1.91 22.37 47.30
CA THR A 804 -1.73 21.71 48.60
C THR A 804 -2.60 22.35 49.67
N ARG A 805 -2.80 21.66 50.81
CA ARG A 805 -3.49 22.23 51.98
C ARG A 805 -2.81 23.49 52.53
N LYS A 806 -1.52 23.70 52.23
CA LYS A 806 -0.71 24.85 52.70
C LYS A 806 -0.61 25.97 51.66
N GLY A 807 -1.29 25.84 50.51
CA GLY A 807 -1.23 26.77 49.38
C GLY A 807 -0.72 26.11 48.10
N ASP A 808 -0.69 26.89 47.03
CA ASP A 808 -0.27 26.45 45.70
C ASP A 808 1.27 26.44 45.59
N ILE A 809 1.83 25.32 45.13
CA ILE A 809 3.25 25.15 44.83
C ILE A 809 3.43 25.20 43.32
N ILE A 810 4.33 26.08 42.84
CA ILE A 810 4.66 26.16 41.41
C ILE A 810 5.91 25.31 41.15
N VAL A 811 5.73 24.21 40.43
CA VAL A 811 6.82 23.37 39.94
C VAL A 811 7.20 23.88 38.55
N LYS A 812 8.42 24.42 38.43
CA LYS A 812 8.93 25.06 37.20
C LYS A 812 10.30 24.56 36.75
N GLU A 813 10.84 23.54 37.43
CA GLU A 813 12.18 23.06 37.21
C GLU A 813 12.24 21.54 37.34
N ASP A 814 13.03 20.87 36.50
CA ASP A 814 13.22 19.41 36.58
C ASP A 814 13.88 19.04 37.92
N GLU A 815 13.40 17.97 38.56
CA GLU A 815 13.79 17.61 39.93
C GLU A 815 15.03 16.68 39.97
N GLU A 816 15.16 15.79 38.99
CA GLU A 816 16.05 14.63 39.07
C GLU A 816 17.54 15.00 38.97
N TYR A 817 17.89 16.00 38.15
CA TYR A 817 19.29 16.31 37.86
C TYR A 817 20.07 16.82 39.10
N LYS A 818 19.34 17.22 40.16
CA LYS A 818 19.89 17.66 41.44
C LYS A 818 20.19 16.49 42.39
N LYS A 819 19.66 15.29 42.10
CA LYS A 819 19.69 14.11 42.98
C LYS A 819 20.86 13.17 42.67
N ILE A 820 22.05 13.74 42.51
CA ILE A 820 23.27 12.97 42.23
C ILE A 820 24.39 13.34 43.19
N LEU A 821 25.15 12.32 43.62
CA LEU A 821 26.41 12.50 44.35
C LEU A 821 27.53 12.04 43.43
N LEU A 822 28.12 12.97 42.67
CA LEU A 822 29.08 12.69 41.61
C LEU A 822 30.25 11.79 42.08
N ASP A 823 30.81 12.07 43.26
CA ASP A 823 31.92 11.30 43.82
C ASP A 823 31.56 9.85 44.18
N LYS A 824 30.26 9.54 44.35
CA LYS A 824 29.80 8.20 44.68
C LYS A 824 29.49 7.36 43.45
N VAL A 825 29.37 7.94 42.26
CA VAL A 825 28.97 7.23 41.04
C VAL A 825 29.84 5.99 40.79
N PRO A 826 31.19 6.06 40.81
CA PRO A 826 32.03 4.88 40.58
C PRO A 826 31.89 3.78 41.65
N SER A 827 31.50 4.16 42.88
CA SER A 827 31.38 3.23 44.01
C SER A 827 30.08 2.42 44.02
N LEU A 828 29.11 2.76 43.17
CA LEU A 828 27.81 2.10 43.14
C LEU A 828 27.94 0.66 42.63
N ARG A 829 27.17 -0.25 43.26
CA ARG A 829 27.06 -1.63 42.82
C ARG A 829 26.11 -1.71 41.61
N PRO A 830 26.37 -2.63 40.65
CA PRO A 830 25.43 -2.90 39.57
C PRO A 830 24.04 -3.28 40.09
N ALA A 831 22.99 -2.77 39.45
CA ALA A 831 21.61 -2.92 39.90
C ALA A 831 20.91 -4.16 39.33
N PHE A 832 21.30 -4.59 38.12
CA PHE A 832 20.54 -5.59 37.36
C PHE A 832 21.28 -6.91 37.16
N GLN A 833 22.62 -6.91 37.25
CA GLN A 833 23.44 -8.11 37.15
C GLN A 833 24.52 -8.11 38.24
N LYS A 834 24.51 -9.10 39.13
CA LYS A 834 25.41 -9.15 40.30
C LYS A 834 26.88 -9.35 39.91
N GLU A 835 27.15 -10.26 38.98
CA GLU A 835 28.51 -10.59 38.54
C GLU A 835 28.82 -9.88 37.22
N ASN A 836 29.91 -9.11 37.18
CA ASN A 836 30.37 -8.38 35.99
C ASN A 836 29.31 -7.45 35.37
N GLY A 837 28.35 -6.96 36.17
CA GLY A 837 27.39 -5.94 35.75
C GLY A 837 28.05 -4.57 35.61
N THR A 838 27.51 -3.76 34.70
CA THR A 838 27.98 -2.42 34.36
C THR A 838 26.93 -1.33 34.58
N VAL A 839 25.65 -1.71 34.62
CA VAL A 839 24.52 -0.77 34.78
C VAL A 839 24.23 -0.55 36.26
N THR A 840 24.20 0.71 36.68
CA THR A 840 23.98 1.17 38.05
C THR A 840 22.80 2.14 38.12
N PRO A 841 22.28 2.46 39.32
CA PRO A 841 21.23 3.48 39.46
C PRO A 841 21.64 4.87 38.98
N ALA A 842 22.94 5.19 38.91
CA ALA A 842 23.40 6.50 38.45
C ALA A 842 23.53 6.59 36.92
N ASN A 843 23.78 5.48 36.23
CA ASN A 843 23.96 5.42 34.77
C ASN A 843 22.75 4.80 34.05
N ALA A 844 21.67 4.56 34.78
CA ALA A 844 20.35 4.20 34.27
C ALA A 844 19.40 5.39 34.41
N SER A 845 18.38 5.44 33.55
CA SER A 845 17.28 6.40 33.76
C SER A 845 16.45 6.05 35.00
N THR A 846 15.84 7.09 35.57
CA THR A 846 14.99 7.00 36.77
C THR A 846 13.50 6.88 36.42
N LEU A 847 12.67 6.61 37.43
CA LEU A 847 11.21 6.59 37.31
C LEU A 847 10.67 8.00 37.59
N ASN A 848 9.81 8.53 36.73
CA ASN A 848 9.47 9.95 36.75
C ASN A 848 8.04 10.24 36.27
N ASP A 849 7.57 11.44 36.58
CA ASP A 849 6.30 11.99 36.11
C ASP A 849 6.54 13.18 35.16
N GLY A 850 5.77 13.28 34.09
CA GLY A 850 5.81 14.44 33.19
C GLY A 850 5.02 14.26 31.90
N ALA A 851 4.81 15.37 31.19
CA ALA A 851 4.12 15.38 29.89
C ALA A 851 4.71 16.42 28.92
N SER A 852 4.47 16.23 27.63
CA SER A 852 4.85 17.15 26.56
C SER A 852 3.83 17.14 25.43
N ALA A 853 3.69 18.28 24.76
CA ALA A 853 2.73 18.52 23.71
C ALA A 853 3.35 19.35 22.59
N LEU A 854 3.00 19.00 21.35
CA LEU A 854 3.34 19.69 20.13
C LEU A 854 2.05 19.99 19.37
N ILE A 855 1.96 21.19 18.79
CA ILE A 855 0.87 21.57 17.89
C ILE A 855 1.39 21.40 16.47
N LEU A 856 0.93 20.36 15.78
CA LEU A 856 1.26 20.12 14.38
C LEU A 856 0.21 20.76 13.49
N VAL A 857 0.66 21.38 12.40
CA VAL A 857 -0.20 22.10 11.47
C VAL A 857 0.28 21.88 10.04
N SER A 858 -0.66 21.73 9.09
CA SER A 858 -0.32 21.75 7.67
C SER A 858 0.22 23.13 7.27
N LYS A 859 1.11 23.18 6.28
CA LYS A 859 1.61 24.45 5.74
C LYS A 859 0.47 25.39 5.35
N GLU A 860 -0.52 24.86 4.65
CA GLU A 860 -1.66 25.61 4.14
C GLU A 860 -2.47 26.22 5.28
N LYS A 861 -2.73 25.44 6.35
CA LYS A 861 -3.47 25.93 7.50
C LYS A 861 -2.67 26.92 8.34
N ALA A 862 -1.35 26.76 8.42
CA ALA A 862 -0.49 27.72 9.09
C ALA A 862 -0.52 29.09 8.39
N GLU A 863 -0.48 29.09 7.05
CA GLU A 863 -0.61 30.30 6.22
C GLU A 863 -2.01 30.93 6.37
N GLU A 864 -3.08 30.11 6.32
CA GLU A 864 -4.47 30.56 6.50
C GLU A 864 -4.69 31.24 7.87
N LEU A 865 -4.15 30.66 8.94
CA LEU A 865 -4.31 31.16 10.31
C LEU A 865 -3.28 32.23 10.69
N GLY A 866 -2.32 32.56 9.81
CA GLY A 866 -1.24 33.52 10.11
C GLY A 866 -0.28 33.05 11.20
N ILE A 867 -0.13 31.74 11.37
CA ILE A 867 0.71 31.10 12.40
C ILE A 867 2.14 31.02 11.88
N LYS A 868 3.11 31.43 12.71
CA LYS A 868 4.54 31.29 12.41
C LYS A 868 5.06 29.98 12.97
N PRO A 869 5.34 28.95 12.15
CA PRO A 869 5.79 27.68 12.67
C PRO A 869 7.25 27.75 13.11
N ILE A 870 7.61 26.93 14.10
CA ILE A 870 8.97 26.88 14.68
C ILE A 870 9.81 25.74 14.09
N ALA A 871 9.20 24.70 13.54
CA ALA A 871 9.96 23.62 12.92
C ALA A 871 9.17 22.94 11.81
N LYS A 872 9.91 22.30 10.90
CA LYS A 872 9.38 21.41 9.88
C LYS A 872 9.73 19.98 10.21
N LEU A 873 8.72 19.11 10.17
CA LEU A 873 8.89 17.68 10.34
C LEU A 873 9.22 17.01 9.00
N ILE A 874 10.47 16.63 8.80
CA ILE A 874 10.95 16.10 7.52
C ILE A 874 10.61 14.62 7.39
N ALA A 875 11.07 13.78 8.31
CA ALA A 875 10.90 12.33 8.20
C ALA A 875 10.78 11.63 9.54
N SER A 876 10.25 10.41 9.49
CA SER A 876 10.13 9.52 10.63
C SER A 876 10.33 8.05 10.19
N ALA A 877 10.81 7.23 11.10
CA ALA A 877 10.99 5.80 10.88
C ALA A 877 10.78 5.02 12.17
N ASP A 878 10.27 3.79 12.01
CA ASP A 878 10.25 2.77 13.04
C ASP A 878 11.16 1.63 12.59
N ALA A 879 11.88 1.01 13.53
CA ALA A 879 12.65 -0.20 13.28
C ALA A 879 12.54 -1.16 14.47
N ALA A 880 12.77 -2.44 14.23
CA ALA A 880 12.73 -3.48 15.26
C ALA A 880 13.90 -4.45 15.13
N MET A 881 14.27 -5.04 16.27
CA MET A 881 15.29 -6.05 16.49
C MET A 881 14.76 -7.05 17.53
N ALA A 882 15.59 -8.01 17.94
CA ALA A 882 15.22 -8.92 19.03
C ALA A 882 14.90 -8.12 20.32
N PRO A 883 13.93 -8.55 21.15
CA PRO A 883 13.53 -7.82 22.36
C PRO A 883 14.67 -7.43 23.30
N ILE A 884 15.60 -8.36 23.55
CA ILE A 884 16.80 -8.13 24.37
C ILE A 884 17.76 -7.08 23.79
N ASP A 885 17.65 -6.79 22.50
CA ASP A 885 18.52 -5.87 21.76
C ASP A 885 17.89 -4.49 21.54
N PHE A 886 16.82 -4.16 22.29
CA PHE A 886 16.23 -2.81 22.24
C PHE A 886 17.23 -1.66 22.42
N PRO A 887 18.32 -1.75 23.23
CA PRO A 887 19.29 -0.66 23.36
C PRO A 887 20.02 -0.36 22.04
N ILE A 888 20.06 -1.32 21.12
CA ILE A 888 20.72 -1.23 19.82
C ILE A 888 19.74 -0.73 18.75
N ALA A 889 18.44 -0.92 18.92
CA ALA A 889 17.40 -0.60 17.92
C ALA A 889 17.46 0.84 17.35
N PRO A 890 17.84 1.90 18.10
CA PRO A 890 18.01 3.24 17.54
C PRO A 890 19.03 3.30 16.39
N THR A 891 20.03 2.42 16.38
CA THR A 891 21.03 2.32 15.31
C THR A 891 20.46 1.75 14.00
N LYS A 892 19.22 1.25 14.03
CA LYS A 892 18.45 0.85 12.85
C LYS A 892 17.44 1.92 12.44
N ALA A 893 16.70 2.48 13.40
CA ALA A 893 15.66 3.45 13.10
C ALA A 893 16.23 4.78 12.57
N LEU A 894 17.32 5.28 13.18
CA LEU A 894 17.88 6.59 12.85
C LEU A 894 18.41 6.66 11.40
N PRO A 895 19.20 5.69 10.88
CA PRO A 895 19.60 5.69 9.48
C PRO A 895 18.43 5.68 8.50
N ILE A 896 17.35 4.95 8.79
CA ILE A 896 16.15 4.94 7.95
C ILE A 896 15.47 6.32 7.93
N ALA A 897 15.39 7.00 9.08
CA ALA A 897 14.81 8.34 9.16
C ALA A 897 15.66 9.37 8.40
N LEU A 898 17.00 9.30 8.51
CA LEU A 898 17.94 10.15 7.77
C LEU A 898 17.83 9.92 6.25
N GLN A 899 17.78 8.66 5.82
CA GLN A 899 17.59 8.29 4.42
C GLN A 899 16.28 8.84 3.87
N LYS A 900 15.16 8.70 4.61
CA LYS A 900 13.86 9.28 4.22
C LYS A 900 13.87 10.80 4.18
N ALA A 901 14.66 11.44 5.03
CA ALA A 901 14.87 12.88 5.02
C ALA A 901 15.86 13.35 3.94
N ASN A 902 16.51 12.42 3.24
CA ASN A 902 17.56 12.69 2.26
C ASN A 902 18.70 13.55 2.83
N VAL A 903 19.16 13.21 4.04
CA VAL A 903 20.27 13.87 4.73
C VAL A 903 21.25 12.85 5.29
N GLU A 904 22.52 13.23 5.41
CA GLU A 904 23.56 12.40 6.02
C GLU A 904 23.76 12.76 7.51
N VAL A 905 24.42 11.88 8.26
CA VAL A 905 24.77 12.11 9.68
C VAL A 905 25.53 13.43 9.88
N LYS A 906 26.38 13.81 8.92
CA LYS A 906 27.17 15.05 8.97
C LYS A 906 26.34 16.32 8.86
N ASP A 907 25.15 16.24 8.26
CA ASP A 907 24.24 17.37 8.05
C ASP A 907 23.37 17.66 9.28
N ILE A 908 23.42 16.77 10.28
CA ILE A 908 22.70 16.92 11.54
C ILE A 908 23.55 17.75 12.52
N ALA A 909 22.96 18.85 12.98
CA ALA A 909 23.59 19.73 13.96
C ALA A 909 23.57 19.12 15.36
N LYS A 910 22.43 18.54 15.75
CA LYS A 910 22.20 17.97 17.09
C LYS A 910 21.41 16.68 17.03
N PHE A 911 21.77 15.75 17.91
CA PHE A 911 21.10 14.48 18.09
C PHE A 911 20.50 14.39 19.49
N GLU A 912 19.26 13.92 19.58
CA GLU A 912 18.66 13.49 20.83
C GLU A 912 18.44 11.97 20.80
N LEU A 913 19.34 11.23 21.44
CA LEU A 913 19.20 9.79 21.64
C LEU A 913 18.71 9.56 23.05
N ASN A 914 17.48 9.04 23.22
CA ASN A 914 16.91 8.88 24.55
C ASN A 914 17.80 8.00 25.44
N GLU A 915 18.24 8.55 26.56
CA GLU A 915 19.14 7.91 27.51
C GLU A 915 18.38 6.95 28.43
N ALA A 916 17.77 5.89 27.89
CA ALA A 916 17.17 4.85 28.74
C ALA A 916 18.21 4.27 29.71
N PHE A 917 19.43 4.10 29.20
CA PHE A 917 20.66 3.81 29.93
C PHE A 917 21.80 4.55 29.24
N SER A 918 22.88 4.88 29.95
CA SER A 918 24.08 5.50 29.35
C SER A 918 24.67 4.65 28.21
N SER A 919 24.52 3.33 28.28
CA SER A 919 24.95 2.41 27.23
C SER A 919 24.26 2.66 25.88
N VAL A 920 23.00 3.11 25.84
CA VAL A 920 22.28 3.38 24.59
C VAL A 920 22.97 4.48 23.77
N ALA A 921 23.35 5.58 24.43
CA ALA A 921 24.02 6.69 23.76
C ALA A 921 25.44 6.30 23.29
N LYS A 922 26.19 5.55 24.12
CA LYS A 922 27.53 5.03 23.77
C LYS A 922 27.47 4.01 22.63
N ILE A 923 26.43 3.18 22.56
CA ILE A 923 26.18 2.30 21.41
C ILE A 923 25.89 3.14 20.16
N GLY A 924 25.09 4.20 20.27
CA GLY A 924 24.84 5.13 19.16
C GLY A 924 26.12 5.76 18.61
N GLU A 925 26.97 6.28 19.50
CA GLU A 925 28.31 6.80 19.16
C GLU A 925 29.14 5.75 18.40
N LYS A 926 29.33 4.55 18.97
CA LYS A 926 30.18 3.52 18.39
C LYS A 926 29.63 2.93 17.09
N ALA A 927 28.31 2.73 16.99
CA ALA A 927 27.68 2.07 15.86
C ALA A 927 27.43 3.00 14.66
N LEU A 928 27.14 4.28 14.92
CA LEU A 928 26.80 5.26 13.87
C LEU A 928 27.89 6.31 13.66
N GLY A 929 28.96 6.30 14.46
CA GLY A 929 30.04 7.28 14.38
C GLY A 929 29.59 8.69 14.77
N LEU A 930 28.67 8.81 15.74
CA LEU A 930 28.16 10.12 16.17
C LEU A 930 29.19 10.86 17.02
N ASP A 931 29.28 12.17 16.81
CA ASP A 931 30.04 13.05 17.69
C ASP A 931 29.28 13.31 19.00
N LEU A 932 29.81 12.86 20.13
CA LEU A 932 29.21 13.06 21.46
C LEU A 932 29.05 14.53 21.86
N ALA A 933 29.79 15.44 21.23
CA ALA A 933 29.60 16.88 21.44
C ALA A 933 28.27 17.38 20.83
N LYS A 934 27.65 16.61 19.94
CA LYS A 934 26.35 16.90 19.30
C LYS A 934 25.19 16.06 19.84
N VAL A 935 25.46 15.03 20.64
CA VAL A 935 24.45 14.11 21.19
C VAL A 935 24.05 14.56 22.60
N ASN A 936 22.77 14.79 22.85
CA ASN A 936 22.19 15.12 24.17
C ASN A 936 22.95 16.26 24.88
N VAL A 937 23.08 17.40 24.20
CA VAL A 937 23.95 18.50 24.66
C VAL A 937 23.44 19.22 25.90
N ASN A 938 22.15 19.08 26.22
CA ASN A 938 21.52 19.60 27.44
C ASN A 938 21.25 18.49 28.48
N GLY A 939 21.89 17.33 28.32
CA GLY A 939 21.63 16.11 29.08
C GLY A 939 20.34 15.41 28.62
N GLY A 940 19.97 14.33 29.30
CA GLY A 940 18.88 13.47 28.85
C GLY A 940 18.26 12.65 29.97
N ALA A 941 17.65 11.53 29.62
CA ALA A 941 16.83 10.74 30.54
C ALA A 941 17.60 10.12 31.74
N VAL A 942 18.93 10.01 31.69
CA VAL A 942 19.75 9.56 32.83
C VAL A 942 19.78 10.62 33.94
N SER A 943 19.75 11.90 33.60
CA SER A 943 19.84 13.01 34.54
C SER A 943 18.53 13.76 34.75
N LEU A 944 17.73 13.95 33.71
CA LEU A 944 16.44 14.64 33.75
C LEU A 944 15.29 13.71 34.17
N GLY A 945 15.46 12.41 33.98
CA GLY A 945 14.45 11.39 34.26
C GLY A 945 13.67 10.89 33.05
N HIS A 946 12.95 9.78 33.22
CA HIS A 946 12.29 9.05 32.12
C HIS A 946 10.82 8.68 32.40
N PRO A 947 9.88 9.64 32.29
CA PRO A 947 8.46 9.29 32.20
C PRO A 947 8.23 8.61 30.85
N ILE A 948 8.03 7.29 30.87
CA ILE A 948 8.21 6.42 29.68
C ILE A 948 7.27 6.79 28.51
N GLY A 949 6.00 7.10 28.75
CA GLY A 949 5.06 7.56 27.72
C GLY A 949 5.35 8.94 27.14
N ASN A 950 6.07 9.80 27.87
CA ASN A 950 6.37 11.19 27.51
C ASN A 950 7.72 11.36 26.80
N SER A 951 8.71 10.54 27.14
CA SER A 951 10.11 10.85 26.80
C SER A 951 10.38 10.94 25.30
N GLY A 952 9.65 10.17 24.49
CA GLY A 952 9.74 10.25 23.04
C GLY A 952 9.31 11.60 22.45
N SER A 953 8.28 12.25 23.01
CA SER A 953 7.89 13.60 22.59
C SER A 953 8.75 14.67 23.25
N ARG A 954 9.18 14.47 24.51
CA ARG A 954 10.11 15.37 25.21
C ARG A 954 11.38 15.61 24.41
N ILE A 955 12.05 14.56 23.92
CA ILE A 955 13.29 14.73 23.16
C ILE A 955 13.07 15.53 21.86
N VAL A 956 11.89 15.44 21.25
CA VAL A 956 11.54 16.25 20.09
C VAL A 956 11.35 17.72 20.50
N VAL A 957 10.68 17.99 21.62
CA VAL A 957 10.56 19.35 22.18
C VAL A 957 11.95 19.94 22.42
N SER A 958 12.81 19.25 23.17
CA SER A 958 14.15 19.73 23.49
C SER A 958 15.02 19.91 22.26
N LEU A 959 14.94 19.01 21.28
CA LEU A 959 15.67 19.17 20.02
C LEU A 959 15.27 20.44 19.28
N ILE A 960 13.96 20.74 19.17
CA ILE A 960 13.47 21.95 18.49
C ILE A 960 14.01 23.22 19.15
N HIS A 961 14.00 23.30 20.49
CA HIS A 961 14.46 24.49 21.21
C HIS A 961 15.98 24.62 21.27
N GLN A 962 16.71 23.52 21.05
CA GLN A 962 18.16 23.53 20.98
C GLN A 962 18.68 23.99 19.62
N LEU A 963 17.95 23.74 18.53
CA LEU A 963 18.39 24.08 17.17
C LEU A 963 18.23 25.57 16.90
N THR A 964 19.15 26.11 16.10
CA THR A 964 19.05 27.43 15.50
C THR A 964 18.40 27.34 14.11
N THR A 965 17.81 28.43 13.63
CA THR A 965 17.09 28.46 12.35
C THR A 965 17.95 27.95 11.19
N GLY A 966 17.40 27.02 10.42
CA GLY A 966 18.06 26.32 9.30
C GLY A 966 18.82 25.05 9.69
N GLU A 967 19.07 24.82 10.98
CA GLU A 967 19.70 23.58 11.43
C GLU A 967 18.72 22.40 11.40
N LYS A 968 19.27 21.23 11.06
CA LYS A 968 18.57 19.95 11.10
C LYS A 968 18.95 19.18 12.35
N GLY A 969 17.96 18.57 12.99
CA GLY A 969 18.14 17.72 14.15
C GLY A 969 17.54 16.34 13.91
N ALA A 970 18.08 15.34 14.61
CA ALA A 970 17.52 14.01 14.60
C ALA A 970 17.32 13.48 16.03
N ALA A 971 16.15 12.88 16.28
CA ALA A 971 15.83 12.24 17.55
C ALA A 971 15.59 10.76 17.36
N ALA A 972 16.01 9.92 18.29
CA ALA A 972 15.67 8.50 18.30
C ALA A 972 15.49 7.95 19.72
N ILE A 973 14.51 7.07 19.87
CA ILE A 973 14.16 6.45 21.14
C ILE A 973 13.91 4.96 20.96
N CYS A 974 14.58 4.16 21.79
CA CYS A 974 14.31 2.73 21.90
C CYS A 974 13.04 2.46 22.71
N ASN A 975 12.45 1.28 22.57
CA ASN A 975 11.30 0.85 23.36
C ASN A 975 11.37 -0.65 23.68
N GLY A 976 10.86 -1.03 24.86
CA GLY A 976 10.73 -2.44 25.26
C GLY A 976 10.02 -3.27 24.19
N GLY A 977 10.42 -4.54 24.05
CA GLY A 977 10.02 -5.40 22.93
C GLY A 977 10.96 -5.34 21.72
N GLY A 978 12.06 -4.57 21.77
CA GLY A 978 13.14 -4.64 20.78
C GLY A 978 13.07 -3.62 19.66
N ALA A 979 12.27 -2.56 19.78
CA ALA A 979 12.04 -1.61 18.70
C ALA A 979 12.53 -0.19 19.02
N ALA A 980 12.53 0.67 18.02
CA ALA A 980 12.83 2.09 18.15
C ALA A 980 11.98 2.92 17.19
N THR A 981 11.82 4.20 17.51
CA THR A 981 11.26 5.22 16.63
C THR A 981 12.29 6.35 16.49
N ALA A 982 12.46 6.87 15.28
CA ALA A 982 13.35 7.98 14.98
C ALA A 982 12.66 9.03 14.11
N LEU A 983 13.15 10.26 14.19
CA LEU A 983 12.58 11.43 13.56
C LEU A 983 13.67 12.42 13.14
N VAL A 984 13.46 13.10 12.01
CA VAL A 984 14.31 14.19 11.51
C VAL A 984 13.46 15.43 11.32
N LEU A 985 13.94 16.57 11.81
CA LEU A 985 13.27 17.87 11.71
C LEU A 985 14.26 18.98 11.37
N GLU A 986 13.73 20.11 10.93
CA GLU A 986 14.47 21.34 10.62
C GLU A 986 13.86 22.51 11.38
N ARG A 987 14.71 23.32 12.01
CA ARG A 987 14.27 24.54 12.69
C ARG A 987 14.00 25.65 11.67
N LEU A 988 12.83 26.30 11.80
CA LEU A 988 12.40 27.40 10.93
C LEU A 988 12.75 28.79 11.47
#